data_AF-A0A959P7E4-F1
#
_entry.id   AF-A0A959P7E4-F1
#
_cell.length_a   1.000
_cell.length_b   1.000
_cell.length_c   1.000
_cell.angle_alpha   90.00
_cell.angle_beta   90.00
_cell.angle_gamma   90.00
#
_symmetry.space_group_name_H-M   'P 1'
#
loop_
_entity.id
_entity.type
_entity.pdbx_description
1 polymer ?
#
loop_
_entity_poly.entity_id
_entity_poly.type
_entity_poly.pdbx_seq_one_letter_code
_entity_poly.pdbx_strand_id
1 'polypeptide(L)'
;MRSVSEEEFNQEINETPEEREKRLLKVNKKTAMEHYWNGNFRAAIEDLLILLAKEPSDVELNFYLGASYLESNIDKGKAIPYLEFVVQQEKFPKEAIYQLGRAYMFAHRFDEAITTFNKFKDINRGNNDNIITGGRMIEQCFTAKQLVKYPIDATFENLGPNINTPYPEFNPFIPEDESFIVFTSKRPDCLGLQLDYDGYKTSDIFRAREYRGHFRQSRNIGSAVNTEWYEEVVGISADGQELLVYVDNFDGYDDIFVSPRKGQFFDDYLDLGTRINSDDIETTASLNTTGDLLFFSREKASAGGGAKSAWGTDLYMSRRLPNREWGEPQRLPDIINTRYNESFPHLMADGKTFYFSSEGHSSMGGFDIFISEYDELTNTFSPPRNAGYPINTVDDDFNISLSTTGRYGYVAQFRKDEGYGERDIYRITFNDVDPVYTIVRGSITNIKDSLLVDPTLDIGTFEMTVTDMNTDEYIGTYRPHMTSSNYVQVLEPGDYCVYVEGELYFDTSAVVEVMGKASQITEIIKNYTLRPDPDAIRRKRTGEKYGGLIYAMSGSDDGKAKLWDLPSGRQVLSLDNKEKVTTVAFSPYGKKAVSGTDKGQVNVWSIPDGTQERTLVGHTKRVTQAEFTKDGKYLLTASADSTIRLWNVETGVMEKIYVGHLDKVNGISISPDGNYFVSCSDDGNVLMWEIMTEELVGIFEGHKGPVKTATFSPRGNYIVTGGEDGMAKKWNASSGEELLEFKLHSSPVNSVEVSPDGSTVVSGSENGFVYVWDAVTGEVKHVLLGHDEAVSSVFISKDSKYVISGSKERQPIVWDYYSGNEVTPLIGHSSRINDVCFTPYLKFPEKAGPTARDLTTA
;
A
#
# COMPACT_ATOMS: atom_id res chain seq x y z
N MET A 1 28.20 37.33 -4.60
CA MET A 1 28.17 37.07 -6.05
C MET A 1 28.64 35.64 -6.34
N ARG A 2 27.69 34.71 -6.45
CA ARG A 2 27.70 33.79 -7.59
C ARG A 2 26.66 34.35 -8.54
N SER A 3 26.99 34.51 -9.82
CA SER A 3 25.96 34.46 -10.86
C SER A 3 25.36 33.05 -10.80
N VAL A 4 24.03 32.93 -10.91
CA VAL A 4 23.41 31.62 -11.15
C VAL A 4 24.11 31.02 -12.37
N SER A 5 24.71 29.85 -12.18
CA SER A 5 25.49 29.19 -13.22
C SER A 5 24.57 28.68 -14.32
N GLU A 6 25.09 28.58 -15.54
CA GLU A 6 24.35 27.99 -16.65
C GLU A 6 23.93 26.54 -16.34
N GLU A 7 24.67 25.85 -15.47
CA GLU A 7 24.36 24.51 -14.94
C GLU A 7 23.16 24.51 -13.98
N GLU A 8 23.06 25.47 -13.04
CA GLU A 8 21.89 25.63 -12.15
C GLU A 8 20.62 25.96 -12.95
N PHE A 9 20.72 26.82 -13.97
CA PHE A 9 19.62 27.11 -14.91
C PHE A 9 19.16 25.87 -15.71
N ASN A 10 20.09 25.00 -16.12
CA ASN A 10 19.77 23.81 -16.91
C ASN A 10 19.10 22.68 -16.09
N GLN A 11 19.15 22.70 -14.75
CA GLN A 11 18.48 21.70 -13.92
C GLN A 11 16.97 21.93 -13.77
N GLU A 12 16.47 23.16 -13.94
CA GLU A 12 15.08 23.49 -13.58
C GLU A 12 14.03 23.22 -14.67
N ILE A 13 14.43 23.11 -15.95
CA ILE A 13 13.48 23.15 -17.09
C ILE A 13 13.24 21.78 -17.76
N ASN A 14 14.12 20.80 -17.54
CA ASN A 14 13.98 19.39 -17.98
C ASN A 14 13.55 19.18 -19.47
N GLU A 15 13.97 20.09 -20.36
CA GLU A 15 13.64 20.12 -21.80
C GLU A 15 14.75 19.54 -22.69
N THR A 16 14.40 19.06 -23.90
CA THR A 16 15.42 18.68 -24.90
C THR A 16 16.04 19.92 -25.58
N PRO A 17 17.29 19.82 -26.11
CA PRO A 17 17.95 20.95 -26.77
C PRO A 17 17.21 21.57 -27.96
N GLU A 18 16.41 20.79 -28.71
CA GLU A 18 15.63 21.27 -29.86
C GLU A 18 14.33 21.97 -29.46
N GLU A 19 13.74 21.58 -28.32
CA GLU A 19 12.60 22.28 -27.70
C GLU A 19 13.07 23.62 -27.13
N ARG A 20 14.18 23.60 -26.39
CA ARG A 20 14.88 24.78 -25.87
C ARG A 20 15.14 25.82 -26.96
N GLU A 21 15.69 25.43 -28.12
CA GLU A 21 15.99 26.38 -29.21
C GLU A 21 14.71 27.01 -29.80
N LYS A 22 13.65 26.22 -30.03
CA LYS A 22 12.35 26.73 -30.51
C LYS A 22 11.66 27.64 -29.50
N ARG A 23 11.80 27.36 -28.19
CA ARG A 23 11.22 28.13 -27.10
C ARG A 23 11.96 29.45 -26.88
N LEU A 24 13.30 29.43 -26.87
CA LEU A 24 14.17 30.61 -26.81
C LEU A 24 13.87 31.64 -27.90
N LEU A 25 13.41 31.20 -29.08
CA LEU A 25 13.02 32.04 -30.21
C LEU A 25 11.63 32.71 -30.09
N LYS A 26 10.77 32.27 -29.15
CA LYS A 26 9.39 32.79 -28.99
C LYS A 26 9.18 33.67 -27.77
N VAL A 27 9.83 33.37 -26.65
CA VAL A 27 9.62 34.08 -25.37
C VAL A 27 10.09 35.53 -25.46
N ASN A 28 9.23 36.45 -25.02
CA ASN A 28 9.46 37.89 -25.05
C ASN A 28 8.90 38.55 -23.76
N LYS A 29 9.46 39.71 -23.39
CA LYS A 29 9.13 40.41 -22.13
C LYS A 29 7.64 40.79 -21.99
N LYS A 30 6.91 41.01 -23.09
CA LYS A 30 5.47 41.32 -23.01
C LYS A 30 4.67 40.11 -22.51
N THR A 31 4.91 38.94 -23.09
CA THR A 31 4.21 37.70 -22.72
C THR A 31 4.54 37.27 -21.28
N ALA A 32 5.80 37.36 -20.87
CA ALA A 32 6.22 37.09 -19.49
C ALA A 32 5.48 37.98 -18.47
N MET A 33 5.35 39.28 -18.77
CA MET A 33 4.60 40.21 -17.92
C MET A 33 3.08 40.00 -17.99
N GLU A 34 2.52 39.55 -19.13
CA GLU A 34 1.11 39.16 -19.21
C GLU A 34 0.81 37.97 -18.30
N HIS A 35 1.68 36.96 -18.23
CA HIS A 35 1.55 35.87 -17.25
C HIS A 35 1.62 36.38 -15.80
N TYR A 36 2.59 37.24 -15.48
CA TYR A 36 2.74 37.82 -14.14
C TYR A 36 1.50 38.62 -13.70
N TRP A 37 1.00 39.53 -14.54
CA TRP A 37 -0.14 40.39 -14.19
C TRP A 37 -1.48 39.66 -14.14
N ASN A 38 -1.59 38.52 -14.83
CA ASN A 38 -2.77 37.65 -14.75
C ASN A 38 -2.73 36.71 -13.53
N GLY A 39 -1.63 36.60 -12.78
CA GLY A 39 -1.49 35.69 -11.64
C GLY A 39 -0.98 34.29 -11.98
N ASN A 40 -0.67 34.00 -13.25
CA ASN A 40 -0.03 32.76 -13.69
C ASN A 40 1.48 32.84 -13.43
N PHE A 41 1.84 32.80 -12.15
CA PHE A 41 3.23 32.94 -11.70
C PHE A 41 4.12 31.79 -12.16
N ARG A 42 3.57 30.58 -12.37
CA ARG A 42 4.30 29.43 -12.91
C ARG A 42 4.82 29.70 -14.33
N ALA A 43 3.95 30.11 -15.26
CA ALA A 43 4.36 30.49 -16.61
C ALA A 43 5.24 31.76 -16.60
N ALA A 44 4.99 32.69 -15.67
CA ALA A 44 5.84 33.87 -15.50
C ALA A 44 7.28 33.50 -15.09
N ILE A 45 7.48 32.62 -14.10
CA ILE A 45 8.80 32.11 -13.68
C ILE A 45 9.53 31.50 -14.87
N GLU A 46 8.85 30.60 -15.58
CA GLU A 46 9.35 29.92 -16.76
C GLU A 46 9.83 30.87 -17.87
N ASP A 47 9.03 31.89 -18.21
CA ASP A 47 9.40 32.89 -19.22
C ASP A 47 10.48 33.87 -18.72
N LEU A 48 10.43 34.30 -17.46
CA LEU A 48 11.37 35.26 -16.87
C LEU A 48 12.77 34.67 -16.70
N LEU A 49 12.89 33.38 -16.33
CA LEU A 49 14.16 32.64 -16.33
C LEU A 49 14.80 32.65 -17.72
N ILE A 50 14.01 32.41 -18.77
CA ILE A 50 14.48 32.40 -20.17
C ILE A 50 14.95 33.78 -20.64
N LEU A 51 14.30 34.85 -20.17
CA LEU A 51 14.71 36.23 -20.47
C LEU A 51 15.98 36.61 -19.71
N LEU A 52 16.10 36.21 -18.43
CA LEU A 52 17.30 36.45 -17.62
C LEU A 52 18.52 35.66 -18.12
N ALA A 53 18.33 34.48 -18.72
CA ALA A 53 19.43 33.77 -19.40
C ALA A 53 20.04 34.59 -20.56
N LYS A 54 19.27 35.52 -21.17
CA LYS A 54 19.74 36.43 -22.22
C LYS A 54 20.32 37.72 -21.64
N GLU A 55 19.67 38.29 -20.62
CA GLU A 55 20.06 39.56 -19.98
C GLU A 55 20.09 39.45 -18.44
N PRO A 56 21.10 38.77 -17.84
CA PRO A 56 21.10 38.46 -16.39
C PRO A 56 21.09 39.68 -15.48
N SER A 57 21.51 40.84 -15.99
CA SER A 57 21.59 42.11 -15.26
C SER A 57 20.33 42.98 -15.34
N ASP A 58 19.25 42.55 -16.00
CA ASP A 58 17.99 43.31 -16.00
C ASP A 58 17.35 43.28 -14.59
N VAL A 59 17.34 44.44 -13.95
CA VAL A 59 16.82 44.66 -12.59
C VAL A 59 15.32 44.43 -12.50
N GLU A 60 14.58 44.72 -13.57
CA GLU A 60 13.13 44.56 -13.63
C GLU A 60 12.76 43.07 -13.75
N LEU A 61 13.45 42.32 -14.63
CA LEU A 61 13.25 40.88 -14.76
C LEU A 61 13.62 40.12 -13.48
N ASN A 62 14.74 40.47 -12.83
CA ASN A 62 15.12 39.89 -11.53
C ASN A 62 14.06 40.18 -10.45
N PHE A 63 13.49 41.39 -10.42
CA PHE A 63 12.44 41.76 -9.46
C PHE A 63 11.16 40.94 -9.68
N TYR A 64 10.67 40.86 -10.92
CA TYR A 64 9.45 40.12 -11.21
C TYR A 64 9.62 38.60 -11.07
N LEU A 65 10.79 38.05 -11.38
CA LEU A 65 11.06 36.62 -11.12
C LEU A 65 11.06 36.34 -9.61
N GLY A 66 11.77 37.17 -8.84
CA GLY A 66 11.79 37.09 -7.39
C GLY A 66 10.39 37.21 -6.76
N ALA A 67 9.56 38.14 -7.25
CA ALA A 67 8.17 38.26 -6.82
C ALA A 67 7.34 37.02 -7.19
N SER A 68 7.47 36.51 -8.43
CA SER A 68 6.72 35.34 -8.90
C SER A 68 6.96 34.10 -8.02
N TYR A 69 8.21 33.84 -7.63
CA TYR A 69 8.54 32.76 -6.70
C TYR A 69 7.83 32.88 -5.34
N LEU A 70 7.54 34.09 -4.85
CA LEU A 70 6.91 34.31 -3.54
C LEU A 70 5.39 34.12 -3.57
N GLU A 71 4.76 34.33 -4.73
CA GLU A 71 3.32 34.13 -4.92
C GLU A 71 2.97 32.72 -5.46
N SER A 72 3.98 31.93 -5.85
CA SER A 72 3.82 30.53 -6.32
C SER A 72 3.92 29.49 -5.20
N ASN A 73 3.20 28.38 -5.33
CA ASN A 73 3.22 27.23 -4.40
C ASN A 73 4.44 26.30 -4.65
N ILE A 74 5.66 26.85 -4.61
CA ILE A 74 6.93 26.10 -4.72
C ILE A 74 7.95 26.65 -3.71
N ASP A 75 9.22 26.25 -3.78
CA ASP A 75 10.28 26.76 -2.90
C ASP A 75 10.50 28.28 -3.06
N LYS A 76 9.78 29.05 -2.24
CA LYS A 76 9.84 30.52 -2.16
C LYS A 76 11.22 31.04 -1.77
N GLY A 77 12.08 30.20 -1.20
CA GLY A 77 13.50 30.51 -0.95
C GLY A 77 14.29 30.81 -2.23
N LYS A 78 13.85 30.30 -3.40
CA LYS A 78 14.46 30.60 -4.71
C LYS A 78 14.37 32.09 -5.10
N ALA A 79 13.46 32.86 -4.49
CA ALA A 79 13.36 34.31 -4.71
C ALA A 79 14.60 35.09 -4.22
N ILE A 80 15.31 34.58 -3.21
CA ILE A 80 16.41 35.27 -2.51
C ILE A 80 17.50 35.82 -3.43
N PRO A 81 18.20 35.01 -4.27
CA PRO A 81 19.32 35.51 -5.08
C PRO A 81 18.91 36.66 -6.03
N TYR A 82 17.73 36.57 -6.62
CA TYR A 82 17.20 37.60 -7.54
C TYR A 82 16.87 38.89 -6.79
N LEU A 83 16.22 38.80 -5.64
CA LEU A 83 15.86 39.98 -4.84
C LEU A 83 17.07 40.61 -4.12
N GLU A 84 18.03 39.81 -3.66
CA GLU A 84 19.34 40.27 -3.16
C GLU A 84 20.10 41.04 -4.25
N PHE A 85 20.07 40.58 -5.51
CA PHE A 85 20.66 41.31 -6.64
C PHE A 85 19.98 42.67 -6.88
N VAL A 86 18.64 42.71 -6.87
CA VAL A 86 17.86 43.93 -7.12
C VAL A 86 18.16 45.03 -6.09
N VAL A 87 18.16 44.71 -4.79
CA VAL A 87 18.37 45.72 -3.73
C VAL A 87 19.82 46.23 -3.61
N GLN A 88 20.76 45.64 -4.35
CA GLN A 88 22.16 46.07 -4.44
C GLN A 88 22.41 47.11 -5.55
N GLN A 89 21.43 47.34 -6.44
CA GLN A 89 21.57 48.28 -7.55
C GLN A 89 21.44 49.75 -7.10
N GLU A 90 21.97 50.69 -7.88
CA GLU A 90 21.82 52.13 -7.60
C GLU A 90 20.36 52.59 -7.69
N LYS A 91 19.57 51.94 -8.55
CA LYS A 91 18.14 52.22 -8.78
C LYS A 91 17.38 50.90 -8.87
N PHE A 92 16.34 50.74 -8.05
CA PHE A 92 15.51 49.55 -7.98
C PHE A 92 14.12 49.89 -7.41
N PRO A 93 13.08 49.04 -7.60
CA PRO A 93 11.76 49.22 -6.98
C PRO A 93 11.85 49.14 -5.45
N LYS A 94 11.24 50.07 -4.71
CA LYS A 94 11.32 50.09 -3.24
C LYS A 94 10.67 48.86 -2.61
N GLU A 95 9.69 48.32 -3.32
CA GLU A 95 8.92 47.11 -3.05
C GLU A 95 9.83 45.86 -3.00
N ALA A 96 10.98 45.88 -3.69
CA ALA A 96 11.96 44.80 -3.62
C ALA A 96 12.53 44.57 -2.21
N ILE A 97 12.55 45.61 -1.35
CA ILE A 97 12.95 45.43 0.06
C ILE A 97 11.87 44.64 0.82
N TYR A 98 10.60 44.90 0.56
CA TYR A 98 9.49 44.14 1.17
C TYR A 98 9.53 42.67 0.73
N GLN A 99 9.65 42.45 -0.59
CA GLN A 99 9.71 41.10 -1.14
C GLN A 99 10.96 40.33 -0.67
N LEU A 100 12.13 40.98 -0.53
CA LEU A 100 13.31 40.33 0.06
C LEU A 100 13.09 39.95 1.54
N GLY A 101 12.35 40.77 2.29
CA GLY A 101 11.94 40.44 3.66
C GLY A 101 11.08 39.17 3.71
N ARG A 102 10.10 39.05 2.81
CA ARG A 102 9.29 37.82 2.65
C ARG A 102 10.14 36.62 2.25
N ALA A 103 11.03 36.76 1.28
CA ALA A 103 11.94 35.69 0.84
C ALA A 103 12.81 35.15 2.00
N TYR A 104 13.33 36.03 2.86
CA TYR A 104 14.03 35.62 4.07
C TYR A 104 13.11 34.95 5.10
N MET A 105 11.87 35.43 5.27
CA MET A 105 10.89 34.82 6.18
C MET A 105 10.53 33.39 5.76
N PHE A 106 10.21 33.17 4.47
CA PHE A 106 9.95 31.83 3.93
C PHE A 106 11.16 30.88 4.06
N ALA A 107 12.38 31.40 3.88
CA ALA A 107 13.60 30.63 4.11
C ALA A 107 14.02 30.50 5.60
N HIS A 108 13.13 30.81 6.55
CA HIS A 108 13.37 30.81 8.00
C HIS A 108 14.56 31.68 8.48
N ARG A 109 15.02 32.63 7.66
CA ARG A 109 16.07 33.63 7.95
C ARG A 109 15.48 34.83 8.73
N PHE A 110 14.76 34.55 9.83
CA PHE A 110 13.90 35.52 10.53
C PHE A 110 14.61 36.81 10.98
N ASP A 111 15.86 36.75 11.44
CA ASP A 111 16.58 37.96 11.89
C ASP A 111 16.95 38.89 10.70
N GLU A 112 17.19 38.32 9.52
CA GLU A 112 17.44 39.06 8.29
C GLU A 112 16.13 39.61 7.71
N ALA A 113 15.04 38.84 7.80
CA ALA A 113 13.68 39.30 7.48
C ALA A 113 13.29 40.51 8.34
N ILE A 114 13.40 40.42 9.67
CA ILE A 114 13.11 41.52 10.61
C ILE A 114 13.97 42.75 10.31
N THR A 115 15.27 42.57 10.04
CA THR A 115 16.17 43.68 9.66
C THR A 115 15.72 44.35 8.36
N THR A 116 15.29 43.55 7.39
CA THR A 116 14.85 44.01 6.06
C THR A 116 13.50 44.72 6.11
N PHE A 117 12.54 44.21 6.89
CA PHE A 117 11.25 44.87 7.12
C PHE A 117 11.40 46.18 7.91
N ASN A 118 12.32 46.28 8.86
CA ASN A 118 12.63 47.56 9.51
C ASN A 118 13.20 48.57 8.50
N LYS A 119 14.09 48.15 7.61
CA LYS A 119 14.58 48.98 6.48
C LYS A 119 13.43 49.42 5.56
N PHE A 120 12.48 48.53 5.25
CA PHE A 120 11.29 48.85 4.45
C PHE A 120 10.41 49.91 5.12
N LYS A 121 10.16 49.82 6.43
CA LYS A 121 9.44 50.86 7.19
C LYS A 121 10.19 52.19 7.18
N ASP A 122 11.51 52.16 7.34
CA ASP A 122 12.34 53.36 7.38
C ASP A 122 12.36 54.16 6.06
N ILE A 123 12.37 53.49 4.91
CA ILE A 123 12.26 54.16 3.61
C ILE A 123 10.83 54.63 3.28
N ASN A 124 9.83 54.17 4.06
CA ASN A 124 8.41 54.45 3.89
C ASN A 124 7.80 55.27 5.05
N ARG A 125 8.62 56.00 5.84
CA ARG A 125 8.18 56.81 7.01
C ARG A 125 7.05 57.84 6.77
N GLY A 126 6.65 58.08 5.52
CA GLY A 126 5.50 58.93 5.14
C GLY A 126 4.27 58.19 4.60
N ASN A 127 4.29 56.85 4.53
CA ASN A 127 3.16 56.02 4.11
C ASN A 127 2.77 55.11 5.28
N ASN A 128 1.64 55.41 5.93
CA ASN A 128 1.18 54.69 7.12
C ASN A 128 0.89 53.21 6.83
N ASP A 129 0.35 52.88 5.66
CA ASP A 129 -0.05 51.53 5.31
C ASP A 129 1.19 50.64 5.20
N ASN A 130 2.23 51.11 4.48
CA ASN A 130 3.52 50.42 4.41
C ASN A 130 4.20 50.25 5.79
N ILE A 131 4.01 51.19 6.72
CA ILE A 131 4.53 51.08 8.10
C ILE A 131 3.77 50.03 8.90
N ILE A 132 2.44 49.92 8.70
CA ILE A 132 1.57 48.91 9.32
C ILE A 132 1.91 47.52 8.76
N THR A 133 1.93 47.35 7.44
CA THR A 133 2.26 46.06 6.78
C THR A 133 3.66 45.58 7.15
N GLY A 134 4.68 46.45 7.06
CA GLY A 134 6.03 46.11 7.51
C GLY A 134 6.12 45.86 9.03
N GLY A 135 5.24 46.46 9.82
CA GLY A 135 5.11 46.16 11.25
C GLY A 135 4.53 44.77 11.51
N ARG A 136 3.51 44.37 10.75
CA ARG A 136 2.86 43.06 10.83
C ARG A 136 3.81 41.92 10.46
N MET A 137 4.58 42.07 9.38
CA MET A 137 5.59 41.08 8.99
C MET A 137 6.67 40.86 10.06
N ILE A 138 7.05 41.92 10.80
CA ILE A 138 7.99 41.81 11.93
C ILE A 138 7.36 41.04 13.10
N GLU A 139 6.08 41.27 13.40
CA GLU A 139 5.32 40.54 14.41
C GLU A 139 5.24 39.04 14.06
N GLN A 140 4.86 38.70 12.83
CA GLN A 140 4.83 37.33 12.31
C GLN A 140 6.20 36.66 12.41
N CYS A 141 7.28 37.34 12.01
CA CYS A 141 8.65 36.83 12.19
C CYS A 141 9.01 36.54 13.66
N PHE A 142 8.53 37.33 14.62
CA PHE A 142 8.74 37.05 16.04
C PHE A 142 7.93 35.85 16.53
N THR A 143 6.68 35.70 16.09
CA THR A 143 5.83 34.54 16.36
C THR A 143 6.46 33.27 15.79
N ALA A 144 6.82 33.27 14.51
CA ALA A 144 7.48 32.17 13.81
C ALA A 144 8.74 31.72 14.55
N LYS A 145 9.57 32.68 14.98
CA LYS A 145 10.80 32.42 15.76
C LYS A 145 10.54 31.77 17.13
N GLN A 146 9.35 31.94 17.74
CA GLN A 146 8.97 31.20 18.95
C GLN A 146 8.40 29.83 18.63
N LEU A 147 7.50 29.71 17.65
CA LEU A 147 6.84 28.44 17.31
C LEU A 147 7.83 27.42 16.74
N VAL A 148 8.69 27.82 15.80
CA VAL A 148 9.76 26.96 15.24
C VAL A 148 10.78 26.53 16.31
N LYS A 149 10.93 27.30 17.39
CA LYS A 149 11.81 26.94 18.52
C LYS A 149 11.20 25.89 19.45
N TYR A 150 9.87 25.82 19.52
CA TYR A 150 9.14 24.88 20.38
C TYR A 150 8.04 24.20 19.54
N PRO A 151 8.42 23.31 18.60
CA PRO A 151 7.46 22.59 17.77
C PRO A 151 6.52 21.74 18.63
N ILE A 152 5.31 21.51 18.12
CA ILE A 152 4.42 20.48 18.63
C ILE A 152 4.93 19.09 18.25
N ASP A 153 4.53 18.06 19.00
CA ASP A 153 4.94 16.68 18.73
C ASP A 153 3.99 16.01 17.72
N ALA A 154 4.22 16.31 16.43
CA ALA A 154 3.43 15.78 15.33
C ALA A 154 4.31 15.29 14.17
N THR A 155 4.03 14.10 13.65
CA THR A 155 4.63 13.58 12.41
C THR A 155 3.70 13.76 11.22
N PHE A 156 4.29 13.96 10.04
CA PHE A 156 3.58 14.18 8.78
C PHE A 156 3.92 13.08 7.78
N GLU A 157 2.91 12.61 7.06
CA GLU A 157 3.02 11.57 6.04
C GLU A 157 2.31 12.04 4.77
N ASN A 158 3.05 12.08 3.67
CA ASN A 158 2.48 12.36 2.36
C ASN A 158 1.55 11.20 1.94
N LEU A 159 0.30 11.49 1.55
CA LEU A 159 -0.68 10.45 1.20
C LEU A 159 -0.41 9.71 -0.13
N GLY A 160 0.68 10.02 -0.83
CA GLY A 160 1.16 9.27 -1.98
C GLY A 160 0.36 9.48 -3.27
N PRO A 161 0.73 8.82 -4.38
CA PRO A 161 0.18 9.09 -5.72
C PRO A 161 -1.29 8.66 -5.90
N ASN A 162 -1.85 7.93 -4.92
CA ASN A 162 -3.29 7.67 -4.86
C ASN A 162 -4.08 8.96 -4.59
N ILE A 163 -3.51 9.89 -3.83
CA ILE A 163 -4.15 11.13 -3.37
C ILE A 163 -3.50 12.36 -3.98
N ASN A 164 -2.17 12.45 -4.01
CA ASN A 164 -1.43 13.62 -4.44
C ASN A 164 -0.94 13.49 -5.89
N THR A 165 -0.82 14.61 -6.59
CA THR A 165 -0.30 14.68 -7.97
C THR A 165 0.66 15.87 -8.11
N PRO A 166 1.31 16.07 -9.28
CA PRO A 166 2.08 17.28 -9.54
C PRO A 166 1.24 18.58 -9.62
N TYR A 167 -0.08 18.48 -9.54
CA TYR A 167 -1.04 19.59 -9.51
C TYR A 167 -1.46 19.86 -8.06
N PRO A 168 -1.81 21.10 -7.70
CA PRO A 168 -2.10 21.42 -6.32
C PRO A 168 -3.43 20.80 -5.87
N GLU A 169 -3.38 20.18 -4.69
CA GLU A 169 -4.50 19.57 -3.98
C GLU A 169 -4.83 20.43 -2.75
N PHE A 170 -6.11 20.69 -2.48
CA PHE A 170 -6.56 21.65 -1.46
C PHE A 170 -7.70 21.09 -0.60
N ASN A 171 -7.95 21.75 0.53
CA ASN A 171 -9.14 21.57 1.37
C ASN A 171 -9.51 20.11 1.70
N PRO A 172 -8.59 19.28 2.25
CA PRO A 172 -8.92 17.91 2.64
C PRO A 172 -9.94 17.89 3.78
N PHE A 173 -11.03 17.14 3.59
CA PHE A 173 -12.02 16.84 4.62
C PHE A 173 -12.30 15.34 4.72
N ILE A 174 -12.48 14.88 5.95
CA ILE A 174 -12.92 13.54 6.31
C ILE A 174 -14.23 13.60 7.13
N PRO A 175 -15.10 12.59 7.03
CA PRO A 175 -16.15 12.35 8.03
C PRO A 175 -15.52 11.90 9.36
N GLU A 176 -16.34 11.84 10.41
CA GLU A 176 -15.95 11.38 11.75
C GLU A 176 -15.34 9.97 11.72
N ASP A 177 -15.88 9.07 10.89
CA ASP A 177 -15.34 7.72 10.71
C ASP A 177 -14.07 7.67 9.82
N GLU A 178 -13.64 8.75 9.16
CA GLU A 178 -12.58 8.73 8.14
C GLU A 178 -12.82 7.74 6.96
N SER A 179 -14.05 7.27 6.70
CA SER A 179 -14.35 6.24 5.67
C SER A 179 -13.98 6.62 4.24
N PHE A 180 -13.73 7.90 4.01
CA PHE A 180 -13.18 8.47 2.80
C PHE A 180 -12.63 9.85 3.09
N ILE A 181 -11.75 10.34 2.21
CA ILE A 181 -11.34 11.74 2.15
C ILE A 181 -11.96 12.37 0.90
N VAL A 182 -12.43 13.60 1.03
CA VAL A 182 -12.76 14.50 -0.10
C VAL A 182 -11.79 15.68 -0.08
N PHE A 183 -11.47 16.21 -1.25
CA PHE A 183 -10.56 17.33 -1.42
C PHE A 183 -10.78 18.03 -2.76
N THR A 184 -10.38 19.28 -2.87
CA THR A 184 -10.41 20.07 -4.10
C THR A 184 -9.13 19.83 -4.90
N SER A 185 -9.23 19.78 -6.24
CA SER A 185 -8.07 19.54 -7.10
C SER A 185 -8.13 20.34 -8.39
N LYS A 186 -6.96 20.70 -8.94
CA LYS A 186 -6.80 21.44 -10.21
C LYS A 186 -6.07 20.62 -11.30
N ARG A 187 -6.35 19.32 -11.36
CA ARG A 187 -5.75 18.36 -12.31
C ARG A 187 -6.22 18.54 -13.76
N PRO A 188 -5.52 17.95 -14.75
CA PRO A 188 -5.96 17.97 -16.15
C PRO A 188 -7.29 17.25 -16.41
N ASP A 189 -7.70 16.32 -15.56
CA ASP A 189 -8.96 15.55 -15.65
C ASP A 189 -10.14 16.20 -14.91
N CYS A 190 -9.97 17.42 -14.38
CA CYS A 190 -11.09 18.31 -14.01
C CYS A 190 -12.00 18.58 -15.22
N LEU A 191 -13.31 18.71 -14.97
CA LEU A 191 -14.33 18.88 -16.00
C LEU A 191 -14.23 20.25 -16.70
N GLY A 192 -13.82 21.28 -15.95
CA GLY A 192 -13.54 22.62 -16.46
C GLY A 192 -12.68 22.63 -17.72
N LEU A 193 -13.14 23.36 -18.74
CA LEU A 193 -12.38 23.60 -19.98
C LEU A 193 -11.70 24.98 -20.00
N GLN A 194 -12.11 25.89 -19.12
CA GLN A 194 -11.53 27.21 -18.98
C GLN A 194 -10.26 27.15 -18.13
N LEU A 195 -9.25 27.94 -18.53
CA LEU A 195 -8.09 28.21 -17.68
C LEU A 195 -8.45 29.31 -16.71
N ASP A 196 -8.20 29.05 -15.43
CA ASP A 196 -8.29 30.01 -14.34
C ASP A 196 -7.07 30.96 -14.36
N TYR A 197 -7.11 32.04 -13.56
CA TYR A 197 -6.11 33.10 -13.56
C TYR A 197 -4.69 32.60 -13.21
N ASP A 198 -4.60 31.59 -12.35
CA ASP A 198 -3.35 30.94 -11.94
C ASP A 198 -2.74 30.04 -13.03
N GLY A 199 -3.46 29.77 -14.13
CA GLY A 199 -3.01 28.96 -15.25
C GLY A 199 -3.39 27.49 -15.20
N TYR A 200 -4.12 27.06 -14.17
CA TYR A 200 -4.73 25.73 -14.13
C TYR A 200 -6.12 25.72 -14.76
N LYS A 201 -6.75 24.54 -14.83
CA LYS A 201 -8.20 24.46 -15.03
C LYS A 201 -8.94 24.96 -13.78
N THR A 202 -10.23 25.26 -13.91
CA THR A 202 -11.11 25.37 -12.74
C THR A 202 -11.08 24.08 -11.93
N SER A 203 -11.33 24.20 -10.62
CA SER A 203 -11.20 23.08 -9.69
C SER A 203 -12.41 22.15 -9.70
N ASP A 204 -12.13 20.87 -9.46
CA ASP A 204 -13.14 19.82 -9.25
C ASP A 204 -12.93 19.20 -7.86
N ILE A 205 -14.00 18.68 -7.25
CA ILE A 205 -13.90 17.88 -6.02
C ILE A 205 -13.59 16.42 -6.36
N PHE A 206 -12.57 15.88 -5.69
CA PHE A 206 -12.14 14.49 -5.74
C PHE A 206 -12.44 13.77 -4.43
N ARG A 207 -12.51 12.44 -4.51
CA ARG A 207 -12.77 11.56 -3.38
C ARG A 207 -11.95 10.27 -3.44
N ALA A 208 -11.44 9.83 -2.31
CA ALA A 208 -10.79 8.53 -2.14
C ALA A 208 -11.35 7.79 -0.92
N ARG A 209 -11.59 6.49 -1.02
CA ARG A 209 -12.09 5.69 0.12
C ARG A 209 -10.96 5.09 0.93
N GLU A 210 -11.17 5.05 2.24
CA GLU A 210 -10.35 4.25 3.14
C GLU A 210 -10.51 2.76 2.80
N TYR A 211 -9.41 2.03 2.89
CA TYR A 211 -9.39 0.58 2.90
C TYR A 211 -8.10 0.09 3.57
N ARG A 212 -8.23 -0.55 4.74
CA ARG A 212 -7.11 -1.17 5.49
C ARG A 212 -6.02 -0.16 5.84
N GLY A 213 -6.39 0.96 6.45
CA GLY A 213 -5.50 2.04 6.89
C GLY A 213 -5.17 3.09 5.82
N HIS A 214 -5.23 2.71 4.54
CA HIS A 214 -4.79 3.54 3.41
C HIS A 214 -5.98 4.04 2.58
N PHE A 215 -5.82 5.21 1.95
CA PHE A 215 -6.76 5.66 0.93
C PHE A 215 -6.42 5.05 -0.44
N ARG A 216 -7.45 4.51 -1.11
CA ARG A 216 -7.35 4.02 -2.50
C ARG A 216 -7.20 5.19 -3.48
N GLN A 217 -6.82 4.89 -4.72
CA GLN A 217 -6.79 5.87 -5.82
C GLN A 217 -8.03 6.78 -5.83
N SER A 218 -7.78 8.08 -5.74
CA SER A 218 -8.80 9.13 -5.81
C SER A 218 -9.52 9.15 -7.15
N ARG A 219 -10.77 9.60 -7.14
CA ARG A 219 -11.61 9.77 -8.33
C ARG A 219 -12.39 11.07 -8.22
N ASN A 220 -12.59 11.72 -9.36
CA ASN A 220 -13.55 12.81 -9.51
C ASN A 220 -14.91 12.40 -8.92
N ILE A 221 -15.56 13.28 -8.14
CA ILE A 221 -16.77 12.92 -7.38
C ILE A 221 -18.01 12.76 -8.28
N GLY A 222 -17.98 13.33 -9.49
CA GLY A 222 -18.98 13.18 -10.54
C GLY A 222 -19.75 14.45 -10.86
N SER A 223 -20.36 14.49 -12.05
CA SER A 223 -20.97 15.67 -12.66
C SER A 223 -22.31 16.13 -12.04
N ALA A 224 -22.65 15.65 -10.84
CA ALA A 224 -23.76 16.17 -10.03
C ALA A 224 -23.26 17.23 -9.04
N VAL A 225 -21.96 17.23 -8.75
CA VAL A 225 -21.31 18.22 -7.89
C VAL A 225 -20.35 19.08 -8.71
N ASN A 226 -19.47 18.44 -9.49
CA ASN A 226 -18.52 19.16 -10.34
C ASN A 226 -19.18 19.55 -11.67
N THR A 227 -18.94 20.76 -12.17
CA THR A 227 -19.53 21.26 -13.42
C THR A 227 -18.44 21.80 -14.37
N GLU A 228 -18.72 22.85 -15.13
CA GLU A 228 -17.69 23.59 -15.90
C GLU A 228 -17.19 24.83 -15.15
N TRP A 229 -17.71 25.06 -13.93
CA TRP A 229 -17.42 26.19 -13.06
C TRP A 229 -16.26 25.89 -12.10
N TYR A 230 -16.08 26.72 -11.08
CA TYR A 230 -15.08 26.55 -10.04
C TYR A 230 -15.75 25.96 -8.79
N GLU A 231 -15.54 24.67 -8.51
CA GLU A 231 -16.05 24.04 -7.29
C GLU A 231 -14.94 23.72 -6.28
N GLU A 232 -15.16 24.06 -5.01
CA GLU A 232 -14.33 23.62 -3.90
C GLU A 232 -15.14 22.91 -2.83
N VAL A 233 -14.59 21.84 -2.25
CA VAL A 233 -15.11 21.35 -0.96
C VAL A 233 -14.65 22.31 0.14
N VAL A 234 -15.61 22.75 0.94
CA VAL A 234 -15.37 23.68 2.06
C VAL A 234 -15.75 23.09 3.42
N GLY A 235 -16.42 21.94 3.43
CA GLY A 235 -16.71 21.16 4.63
C GLY A 235 -17.48 19.88 4.33
N ILE A 236 -17.64 19.04 5.36
CA ILE A 236 -18.47 17.83 5.31
C ILE A 236 -19.13 17.62 6.69
N SER A 237 -20.33 17.04 6.72
CA SER A 237 -20.96 16.61 7.98
C SER A 237 -20.19 15.45 8.62
N ALA A 238 -20.26 15.35 9.95
CA ALA A 238 -19.59 14.30 10.72
C ALA A 238 -19.98 12.88 10.25
N ASP A 239 -21.25 12.65 9.92
CA ASP A 239 -21.75 11.37 9.39
C ASP A 239 -21.43 11.14 7.88
N GLY A 240 -20.75 12.09 7.24
CA GLY A 240 -20.38 12.04 5.83
C GLY A 240 -21.56 11.98 4.87
N GLN A 241 -22.74 12.52 5.25
CA GLN A 241 -23.94 12.55 4.41
C GLN A 241 -24.22 13.89 3.73
N GLU A 242 -23.68 15.01 4.22
CA GLU A 242 -23.82 16.34 3.62
C GLU A 242 -22.43 16.90 3.28
N LEU A 243 -22.18 17.17 2.00
CA LEU A 243 -20.95 17.81 1.50
C LEU A 243 -21.23 19.30 1.29
N LEU A 244 -20.39 20.17 1.84
CA LEU A 244 -20.48 21.62 1.64
C LEU A 244 -19.54 22.04 0.52
N VAL A 245 -20.07 22.76 -0.45
CA VAL A 245 -19.41 23.10 -1.70
C VAL A 245 -19.52 24.60 -1.94
N TYR A 246 -18.39 25.29 -2.10
CA TYR A 246 -18.36 26.64 -2.66
C TYR A 246 -18.35 26.54 -4.19
N VAL A 247 -19.12 27.40 -4.85
CA VAL A 247 -19.23 27.45 -6.31
C VAL A 247 -19.08 28.90 -6.79
N ASP A 248 -18.05 29.15 -7.61
CA ASP A 248 -17.90 30.38 -8.40
C ASP A 248 -18.12 30.09 -9.89
N ASN A 249 -19.01 30.84 -10.53
CA ASN A 249 -19.31 30.71 -11.96
C ASN A 249 -18.91 31.91 -12.83
N PHE A 250 -18.05 32.81 -12.32
CA PHE A 250 -17.50 34.01 -12.95
C PHE A 250 -18.51 35.10 -13.37
N ASP A 251 -19.80 34.77 -13.50
CA ASP A 251 -20.89 35.65 -13.96
C ASP A 251 -21.80 36.16 -12.82
N GLY A 252 -21.59 35.73 -11.57
CA GLY A 252 -22.15 36.36 -10.37
C GLY A 252 -22.82 35.45 -9.34
N TYR A 253 -22.34 34.22 -9.15
CA TYR A 253 -22.67 33.38 -7.98
C TYR A 253 -21.37 33.12 -7.21
N ASP A 254 -21.39 33.42 -5.91
CA ASP A 254 -20.28 33.33 -4.95
C ASP A 254 -20.81 32.69 -3.64
N ASP A 255 -21.36 31.48 -3.78
CA ASP A 255 -22.30 30.89 -2.81
C ASP A 255 -21.82 29.53 -2.27
N ILE A 256 -22.34 29.16 -1.09
CA ILE A 256 -22.14 27.83 -0.50
C ILE A 256 -23.41 26.98 -0.66
N PHE A 257 -23.24 25.77 -1.17
CA PHE A 257 -24.30 24.79 -1.37
C PHE A 257 -24.06 23.53 -0.54
N VAL A 258 -25.12 22.75 -0.33
CA VAL A 258 -25.04 21.43 0.33
C VAL A 258 -25.45 20.33 -0.64
N SER A 259 -24.52 19.42 -0.94
CA SER A 259 -24.80 18.22 -1.73
C SER A 259 -25.08 17.02 -0.81
N PRO A 260 -26.27 16.40 -0.88
CA PRO A 260 -26.61 15.25 -0.07
C PRO A 260 -26.06 13.96 -0.67
N ARG A 261 -25.64 13.03 0.19
CA ARG A 261 -25.08 11.74 -0.21
C ARG A 261 -26.15 10.75 -0.63
N LYS A 262 -25.92 10.08 -1.76
CA LYS A 262 -26.77 9.07 -2.38
C LYS A 262 -26.06 7.72 -2.42
N GLY A 263 -25.94 7.12 -1.25
CA GLY A 263 -25.24 5.86 -1.02
C GLY A 263 -23.73 5.97 -1.24
N GLN A 264 -23.27 5.72 -2.47
CA GLN A 264 -21.85 5.75 -2.84
C GLN A 264 -21.41 7.06 -3.52
N PHE A 265 -22.34 7.87 -3.98
CA PHE A 265 -22.12 9.14 -4.70
C PHE A 265 -22.77 10.30 -3.94
N PHE A 266 -22.62 11.51 -4.46
CA PHE A 266 -23.30 12.72 -4.02
C PHE A 266 -24.31 13.16 -5.10
N ASP A 267 -25.44 13.73 -4.70
CA ASP A 267 -26.51 14.20 -5.60
C ASP A 267 -26.29 15.68 -5.98
N ASP A 268 -27.16 16.24 -6.84
CA ASP A 268 -27.11 17.67 -7.19
C ASP A 268 -27.14 18.55 -5.92
N TYR A 269 -26.31 19.59 -5.89
CA TYR A 269 -26.19 20.46 -4.72
C TYR A 269 -27.44 21.34 -4.52
N LEU A 270 -27.72 21.65 -3.26
CA LEU A 270 -28.91 22.38 -2.81
C LEU A 270 -28.51 23.72 -2.20
N ASP A 271 -29.27 24.76 -2.55
CA ASP A 271 -29.12 26.11 -2.01
C ASP A 271 -29.41 26.14 -0.49
N LEU A 272 -28.52 26.77 0.28
CA LEU A 272 -28.70 27.02 1.71
C LEU A 272 -29.74 28.14 1.97
N GLY A 273 -30.13 28.88 0.94
CA GLY A 273 -31.21 29.86 0.94
C GLY A 273 -30.77 31.23 1.46
N THR A 274 -31.59 32.25 1.14
CA THR A 274 -31.24 33.68 1.15
C THR A 274 -30.83 34.32 2.50
N ARG A 275 -30.78 33.54 3.58
CA ARG A 275 -30.21 33.95 4.88
C ARG A 275 -28.71 33.63 4.96
N ILE A 276 -28.31 32.50 4.38
CA ILE A 276 -26.91 32.09 4.31
C ILE A 276 -26.31 32.73 3.07
N ASN A 277 -26.66 32.23 1.89
CA ASN A 277 -26.29 32.77 0.58
C ASN A 277 -26.98 34.12 0.38
N SER A 278 -26.25 35.22 0.41
CA SER A 278 -26.82 36.57 0.52
C SER A 278 -26.35 37.51 -0.61
N ASP A 279 -26.52 38.83 -0.45
CA ASP A 279 -25.86 39.79 -1.36
C ASP A 279 -24.37 40.00 -0.99
N ASP A 280 -23.91 39.42 0.14
CA ASP A 280 -22.50 39.30 0.53
C ASP A 280 -21.89 38.00 -0.05
N ILE A 281 -20.58 37.78 0.08
CA ILE A 281 -19.85 36.63 -0.49
C ILE A 281 -19.59 35.57 0.60
N GLU A 282 -20.11 34.36 0.43
CA GLU A 282 -19.95 33.23 1.36
C GLU A 282 -18.91 32.23 0.83
N THR A 283 -17.81 31.99 1.57
CA THR A 283 -16.64 31.26 1.02
C THR A 283 -16.33 29.90 1.66
N THR A 284 -16.58 29.70 2.94
CA THR A 284 -16.28 28.44 3.64
C THR A 284 -17.32 28.14 4.72
N ALA A 285 -17.54 26.86 5.05
CA ALA A 285 -18.52 26.48 6.06
C ALA A 285 -18.27 25.12 6.71
N SER A 286 -18.78 24.93 7.93
CA SER A 286 -18.91 23.63 8.57
C SER A 286 -20.24 23.47 9.32
N LEU A 287 -20.65 22.21 9.45
CA LEU A 287 -21.80 21.79 10.25
C LEU A 287 -21.31 21.17 11.56
N ASN A 288 -22.09 21.34 12.63
CA ASN A 288 -21.95 20.50 13.83
C ASN A 288 -22.39 19.05 13.55
N THR A 289 -22.09 18.14 14.48
CA THR A 289 -22.40 16.69 14.40
C THR A 289 -23.89 16.40 14.11
N THR A 290 -24.80 17.29 14.54
CA THR A 290 -26.26 17.14 14.37
C THR A 290 -26.83 17.82 13.13
N GLY A 291 -26.04 18.56 12.35
CA GLY A 291 -26.49 19.26 11.14
C GLY A 291 -27.51 20.39 11.39
N ASP A 292 -27.62 20.86 12.64
CA ASP A 292 -28.53 21.94 13.04
C ASP A 292 -27.82 23.27 13.30
N LEU A 293 -26.47 23.29 13.37
CA LEU A 293 -25.68 24.51 13.50
C LEU A 293 -24.65 24.59 12.37
N LEU A 294 -24.70 25.69 11.62
CA LEU A 294 -23.78 26.03 10.53
C LEU A 294 -22.88 27.15 11.00
N PHE A 295 -21.57 26.98 10.88
CA PHE A 295 -20.60 28.08 10.91
C PHE A 295 -20.13 28.35 9.49
N PHE A 296 -19.92 29.62 9.13
CA PHE A 296 -19.49 29.99 7.79
C PHE A 296 -18.73 31.32 7.76
N SER A 297 -17.91 31.53 6.73
CA SER A 297 -17.21 32.79 6.47
C SER A 297 -17.98 33.66 5.49
N ARG A 298 -17.99 34.98 5.72
CA ARG A 298 -18.66 35.98 4.87
C ARG A 298 -17.75 37.20 4.65
N GLU A 299 -17.43 37.51 3.40
CA GLU A 299 -16.89 38.82 3.02
C GLU A 299 -18.05 39.72 2.58
N LYS A 300 -18.11 40.96 3.09
CA LYS A 300 -19.18 41.88 2.68
C LYS A 300 -18.99 42.33 1.24
N ALA A 301 -20.05 42.33 0.44
CA ALA A 301 -19.95 42.88 -0.91
C ALA A 301 -19.72 44.40 -0.85
N SER A 302 -18.75 44.90 -1.63
CA SER A 302 -18.61 46.35 -1.76
C SER A 302 -19.74 46.93 -2.60
N ALA A 303 -20.21 48.11 -2.21
CA ALA A 303 -21.20 48.88 -2.96
C ALA A 303 -20.60 49.41 -4.28
N GLY A 304 -20.41 48.53 -5.26
CA GLY A 304 -19.76 48.86 -6.54
C GLY A 304 -19.35 47.70 -7.44
N GLY A 305 -19.46 46.42 -7.02
CA GLY A 305 -19.30 45.26 -7.91
C GLY A 305 -17.91 45.16 -8.59
N GLY A 306 -16.84 45.21 -7.80
CA GLY A 306 -15.47 45.10 -8.35
C GLY A 306 -14.31 45.52 -7.44
N ALA A 307 -14.57 45.84 -6.16
CA ALA A 307 -13.53 46.00 -5.14
C ALA A 307 -13.84 45.05 -3.98
N LYS A 308 -12.82 44.38 -3.44
CA LYS A 308 -12.95 43.65 -2.16
C LYS A 308 -13.31 44.63 -1.05
N SER A 309 -14.02 44.16 -0.03
CA SER A 309 -14.48 45.02 1.07
C SER A 309 -13.30 45.62 1.84
N ALA A 310 -13.48 46.83 2.38
CA ALA A 310 -12.50 47.47 3.28
C ALA A 310 -12.45 46.81 4.68
N TRP A 311 -13.27 45.78 4.88
CA TRP A 311 -13.39 44.92 6.06
C TRP A 311 -13.14 43.50 5.59
N GLY A 312 -12.29 42.75 6.29
CA GLY A 312 -11.97 41.38 5.92
C GLY A 312 -13.13 40.41 6.06
N THR A 313 -12.88 39.16 5.67
CA THR A 313 -13.81 38.04 5.85
C THR A 313 -14.05 37.78 7.33
N ASP A 314 -15.30 37.82 7.77
CA ASP A 314 -15.73 37.56 9.15
C ASP A 314 -16.37 36.16 9.24
N LEU A 315 -16.25 35.49 10.38
CA LEU A 315 -16.98 34.26 10.69
C LEU A 315 -18.35 34.53 11.31
N TYR A 316 -19.33 33.72 10.92
CA TYR A 316 -20.73 33.75 11.33
C TYR A 316 -21.20 32.37 11.77
N MET A 317 -22.31 32.34 12.50
CA MET A 317 -23.06 31.13 12.84
C MET A 317 -24.55 31.30 12.55
N SER A 318 -25.23 30.23 12.11
CA SER A 318 -26.68 30.16 12.03
C SER A 318 -27.20 28.81 12.49
N ARG A 319 -28.36 28.79 13.16
CA ARG A 319 -29.02 27.57 13.64
C ARG A 319 -30.26 27.27 12.81
N ARG A 320 -30.44 26.00 12.44
CA ARG A 320 -31.58 25.49 11.69
C ARG A 320 -32.84 25.53 12.56
N LEU A 321 -33.90 26.11 12.02
CA LEU A 321 -35.18 26.31 12.69
C LEU A 321 -36.07 25.06 12.53
N PRO A 322 -37.14 24.90 13.34
CA PRO A 322 -38.06 23.76 13.23
C PRO A 322 -38.78 23.60 11.88
N ASN A 323 -38.83 24.66 11.06
CA ASN A 323 -39.33 24.61 9.67
C ASN A 323 -38.26 24.15 8.64
N ARG A 324 -37.05 23.80 9.10
CA ARG A 324 -35.85 23.39 8.34
C ARG A 324 -35.10 24.49 7.59
N GLU A 325 -35.58 25.73 7.63
CA GLU A 325 -34.83 26.91 7.18
C GLU A 325 -33.69 27.23 8.17
N TRP A 326 -32.64 27.91 7.70
CA TRP A 326 -31.67 28.54 8.60
C TRP A 326 -32.26 29.77 9.30
N GLY A 327 -31.77 30.06 10.51
CA GLY A 327 -32.07 31.30 11.23
C GLY A 327 -31.26 32.48 10.72
N GLU A 328 -31.51 33.66 11.28
CA GLU A 328 -30.71 34.87 10.99
C GLU A 328 -29.25 34.66 11.46
N PRO A 329 -28.24 34.84 10.58
CA PRO A 329 -26.85 34.66 10.96
C PRO A 329 -26.40 35.64 12.05
N GLN A 330 -25.53 35.16 12.94
CA GLN A 330 -24.89 35.93 13.99
C GLN A 330 -23.39 35.96 13.73
N ARG A 331 -22.81 37.15 13.61
CA ARG A 331 -21.35 37.34 13.53
C ARG A 331 -20.72 36.82 14.82
N LEU A 332 -19.65 36.04 14.72
CA LEU A 332 -18.88 35.58 15.88
C LEU A 332 -18.23 36.77 16.60
N PRO A 333 -17.97 36.66 17.92
CA PRO A 333 -17.43 37.76 18.73
C PRO A 333 -16.03 38.19 18.29
N ASP A 334 -15.63 39.41 18.65
CA ASP A 334 -14.33 40.03 18.30
C ASP A 334 -13.09 39.31 18.88
N ILE A 335 -13.30 38.25 19.66
CA ILE A 335 -12.23 37.34 20.12
C ILE A 335 -11.92 36.24 19.08
N ILE A 336 -12.83 36.01 18.14
CA ILE A 336 -12.67 35.14 16.97
C ILE A 336 -12.46 35.99 15.72
N ASN A 337 -13.29 37.01 15.51
CA ASN A 337 -13.19 37.88 14.33
C ASN A 337 -12.33 39.11 14.64
N THR A 338 -11.25 39.29 13.90
CA THR A 338 -10.29 40.38 14.09
C THR A 338 -10.64 41.58 13.20
N ARG A 339 -9.62 42.30 12.73
CA ARG A 339 -9.73 43.35 11.70
C ARG A 339 -9.17 42.89 10.34
N TYR A 340 -8.74 41.63 10.27
CA TYR A 340 -8.14 40.99 9.10
C TYR A 340 -9.13 39.93 8.58
N ASN A 341 -8.65 38.91 7.87
CA ASN A 341 -9.50 37.85 7.37
C ASN A 341 -9.49 36.62 8.30
N GLU A 342 -10.68 36.06 8.53
CA GLU A 342 -10.91 34.77 9.18
C GLU A 342 -11.73 33.84 8.26
N SER A 343 -11.37 32.56 8.22
CA SER A 343 -11.93 31.57 7.29
C SER A 343 -11.91 30.14 7.85
N PHE A 344 -12.44 29.18 7.09
CA PHE A 344 -12.50 27.74 7.39
C PHE A 344 -12.92 27.40 8.84
N PRO A 345 -14.09 27.87 9.31
CA PRO A 345 -14.58 27.50 10.63
C PRO A 345 -14.88 26.00 10.65
N HIS A 346 -14.41 25.28 11.67
CA HIS A 346 -14.63 23.84 11.83
C HIS A 346 -14.82 23.47 13.30
N LEU A 347 -16.05 23.09 13.66
CA LEU A 347 -16.34 22.53 14.99
C LEU A 347 -16.12 21.01 14.97
N MET A 348 -15.25 20.50 15.84
CA MET A 348 -15.01 19.07 16.01
C MET A 348 -16.27 18.35 16.52
N ALA A 349 -16.35 17.03 16.26
CA ALA A 349 -17.45 16.15 16.72
C ALA A 349 -17.70 16.17 18.25
N ASP A 350 -16.76 16.64 19.07
CA ASP A 350 -16.92 16.85 20.51
C ASP A 350 -17.88 18.02 20.86
N GLY A 351 -18.27 18.82 19.87
CA GLY A 351 -19.15 19.99 20.00
C GLY A 351 -18.50 21.20 20.68
N LYS A 352 -17.18 21.18 20.90
CA LYS A 352 -16.45 22.17 21.70
C LYS A 352 -15.17 22.67 21.06
N THR A 353 -14.39 21.82 20.41
CA THR A 353 -13.10 22.25 19.86
C THR A 353 -13.33 22.90 18.50
N PHE A 354 -13.17 24.22 18.44
CA PHE A 354 -13.44 25.04 17.26
C PHE A 354 -12.12 25.49 16.61
N TYR A 355 -11.89 25.02 15.39
CA TYR A 355 -10.78 25.42 14.53
C TYR A 355 -11.24 26.51 13.56
N PHE A 356 -10.34 27.40 13.19
CA PHE A 356 -10.52 28.37 12.11
C PHE A 356 -9.15 28.89 11.65
N SER A 357 -9.02 29.39 10.42
CA SER A 357 -7.83 30.12 9.99
C SER A 357 -8.01 31.63 10.16
N SER A 358 -6.92 32.33 10.49
CA SER A 358 -6.92 33.79 10.70
C SER A 358 -5.59 34.41 10.28
N GLU A 359 -5.66 35.50 9.53
CA GLU A 359 -4.52 36.37 9.26
C GLU A 359 -4.20 37.33 10.42
N GLY A 360 -5.10 37.46 11.40
CA GLY A 360 -5.12 38.59 12.33
C GLY A 360 -4.62 38.33 13.75
N HIS A 361 -4.68 37.08 14.21
CA HIS A 361 -4.20 36.65 15.53
C HIS A 361 -2.66 36.66 15.63
N SER A 362 -2.05 36.03 16.64
CA SER A 362 -0.60 35.80 16.66
C SER A 362 -0.23 34.69 15.66
N SER A 363 -0.27 35.04 14.37
CA SER A 363 0.10 34.22 13.22
C SER A 363 1.62 34.23 13.00
N MET A 364 2.16 33.14 12.43
CA MET A 364 3.55 33.05 11.97
C MET A 364 3.71 33.16 10.45
N GLY A 365 2.65 32.96 9.67
CA GLY A 365 2.57 33.18 8.23
C GLY A 365 1.55 34.27 7.87
N GLY A 366 0.80 34.08 6.78
CA GLY A 366 -0.42 34.84 6.49
C GLY A 366 -1.58 34.23 7.29
N PHE A 367 -2.39 33.40 6.63
CA PHE A 367 -3.37 32.56 7.32
C PHE A 367 -2.66 31.47 8.15
N ASP A 368 -2.93 31.49 9.45
CA ASP A 368 -2.54 30.45 10.40
C ASP A 368 -3.80 29.79 10.96
N ILE A 369 -3.75 28.50 11.28
CA ILE A 369 -4.83 27.78 11.97
C ILE A 369 -4.81 28.12 13.48
N PHE A 370 -5.97 28.48 14.02
CA PHE A 370 -6.22 28.77 15.42
C PHE A 370 -7.25 27.83 16.01
N ILE A 371 -7.19 27.66 17.33
CA ILE A 371 -8.01 26.74 18.11
C ILE A 371 -8.65 27.52 19.26
N SER A 372 -9.97 27.42 19.39
CA SER A 372 -10.77 27.93 20.51
C SER A 372 -11.63 26.81 21.08
N GLU A 373 -11.98 26.89 22.36
CA GLU A 373 -13.10 26.16 22.93
C GLU A 373 -14.38 26.96 22.70
N TYR A 374 -15.46 26.29 22.30
CA TYR A 374 -16.82 26.78 22.15
C TYR A 374 -17.70 26.18 23.26
N ASP A 375 -18.46 27.03 23.95
CA ASP A 375 -19.49 26.63 24.90
C ASP A 375 -20.87 26.92 24.32
N GLU A 376 -21.56 25.88 23.82
CA GLU A 376 -22.90 25.99 23.25
C GLU A 376 -23.94 26.53 24.26
N LEU A 377 -23.78 26.28 25.56
CA LEU A 377 -24.75 26.68 26.58
C LEU A 377 -24.72 28.19 26.84
N THR A 378 -23.53 28.80 26.76
CA THR A 378 -23.35 30.26 26.93
C THR A 378 -23.21 31.00 25.60
N ASN A 379 -23.02 30.27 24.51
CA ASN A 379 -22.64 30.77 23.18
C ASN A 379 -21.38 31.64 23.22
N THR A 380 -20.34 31.16 23.91
CA THR A 380 -19.06 31.89 24.08
C THR A 380 -17.87 31.08 23.57
N PHE A 381 -16.77 31.81 23.33
CA PHE A 381 -15.49 31.27 22.84
C PHE A 381 -14.36 31.64 23.79
N SER A 382 -13.42 30.72 24.01
CA SER A 382 -12.15 31.00 24.71
C SER A 382 -11.21 31.87 23.85
N PRO A 383 -10.15 32.49 24.42
CA PRO A 383 -9.12 33.15 23.62
C PRO A 383 -8.43 32.17 22.66
N PRO A 384 -8.39 32.43 21.34
CA PRO A 384 -7.75 31.53 20.39
C PRO A 384 -6.26 31.34 20.64
N ARG A 385 -5.81 30.08 20.52
CA ARG A 385 -4.39 29.71 20.50
C ARG A 385 -3.98 29.29 19.10
N ASN A 386 -2.76 29.65 18.70
CA ASN A 386 -2.14 29.17 17.47
C ASN A 386 -2.00 27.63 17.51
N ALA A 387 -2.30 26.92 16.41
CA ALA A 387 -2.16 25.46 16.32
C ALA A 387 -0.70 24.98 16.50
N GLY A 388 0.27 25.84 16.15
CA GLY A 388 1.69 25.63 16.37
C GLY A 388 2.43 25.04 15.16
N TYR A 389 3.74 25.22 15.14
CA TYR A 389 4.61 24.64 14.11
C TYR A 389 4.84 23.14 14.41
N PRO A 390 4.77 22.22 13.44
CA PRO A 390 4.71 22.45 11.99
C PRO A 390 3.32 22.22 11.36
N ILE A 391 2.23 22.48 12.09
CA ILE A 391 0.89 22.61 11.48
C ILE A 391 0.80 23.97 10.79
N ASN A 392 1.05 25.04 11.52
CA ASN A 392 1.23 26.35 10.90
C ASN A 392 2.68 26.50 10.43
N THR A 393 2.82 27.12 9.28
CA THR A 393 4.08 27.39 8.60
C THR A 393 4.23 28.89 8.37
N VAL A 394 5.21 29.29 7.57
CA VAL A 394 5.36 30.70 7.15
C VAL A 394 4.54 31.01 5.89
N ASP A 395 3.91 29.99 5.31
CA ASP A 395 2.95 30.05 4.20
C ASP A 395 1.50 30.07 4.72
N ASP A 396 0.51 30.03 3.82
CA ASP A 396 -0.91 30.13 4.17
C ASP A 396 -1.54 28.74 4.47
N ASP A 397 -1.80 28.52 5.75
CA ASP A 397 -2.40 27.32 6.32
C ASP A 397 -3.89 27.55 6.63
N PHE A 398 -4.73 27.12 5.68
CA PHE A 398 -6.15 27.45 5.65
C PHE A 398 -7.04 26.50 6.45
N ASN A 399 -6.86 25.19 6.32
CA ASN A 399 -7.79 24.21 6.88
C ASN A 399 -7.06 23.01 7.51
N ILE A 400 -7.71 22.40 8.50
CA ILE A 400 -7.37 21.08 9.03
C ILE A 400 -8.66 20.30 9.24
N SER A 401 -8.67 19.03 8.85
CA SER A 401 -9.75 18.10 9.15
C SER A 401 -9.23 17.00 10.07
N LEU A 402 -9.94 16.71 11.16
CA LEU A 402 -9.48 15.83 12.24
C LEU A 402 -10.36 14.59 12.39
N SER A 403 -9.74 13.46 12.74
CA SER A 403 -10.43 12.27 13.21
C SER A 403 -11.09 12.49 14.57
N THR A 404 -12.13 11.71 14.92
CA THR A 404 -12.78 11.77 16.25
C THR A 404 -11.81 11.56 17.40
N THR A 405 -10.77 10.75 17.16
CA THR A 405 -9.76 10.43 18.17
C THR A 405 -8.86 11.62 18.49
N GLY A 406 -8.82 12.65 17.64
CA GLY A 406 -7.85 13.73 17.69
C GLY A 406 -6.41 13.31 17.32
N ARG A 407 -6.14 12.01 17.11
CA ARG A 407 -4.80 11.49 16.81
C ARG A 407 -4.38 11.72 15.38
N TYR A 408 -5.32 11.68 14.44
CA TYR A 408 -5.06 11.95 13.02
C TYR A 408 -5.69 13.24 12.56
N GLY A 409 -4.95 13.98 11.73
CA GLY A 409 -5.42 15.16 11.01
C GLY A 409 -5.00 15.13 9.54
N TYR A 410 -5.63 15.99 8.74
CA TYR A 410 -5.37 16.12 7.31
C TYR A 410 -5.28 17.60 6.95
N VAL A 411 -4.21 17.97 6.25
CA VAL A 411 -3.91 19.35 5.79
C VAL A 411 -3.37 19.32 4.37
N ALA A 412 -3.58 20.40 3.61
CA ALA A 412 -2.95 20.60 2.30
C ALA A 412 -1.84 21.65 2.41
N GLN A 413 -0.59 21.29 2.11
CA GLN A 413 0.58 22.16 2.31
C GLN A 413 1.63 21.99 1.21
N PHE A 414 2.42 23.05 0.96
CA PHE A 414 3.72 22.89 0.32
C PHE A 414 4.74 22.45 1.38
N ARG A 415 5.44 21.34 1.13
CA ARG A 415 6.55 20.88 1.98
C ARG A 415 7.74 20.52 1.11
N LYS A 416 8.82 21.28 1.31
CA LYS A 416 10.06 21.14 0.55
C LYS A 416 10.64 19.73 0.70
N ASP A 417 10.99 19.12 -0.41
CA ASP A 417 11.58 17.78 -0.53
C ASP A 417 10.69 16.61 0.00
N GLU A 418 9.44 16.87 0.41
CA GLU A 418 8.47 15.89 0.94
C GLU A 418 7.23 15.67 0.02
N GLY A 419 7.06 16.48 -1.04
CA GLY A 419 5.88 16.53 -1.91
C GLY A 419 6.05 15.95 -3.32
N TYR A 420 4.93 15.60 -3.95
CA TYR A 420 4.81 15.24 -5.38
C TYR A 420 4.58 16.46 -6.28
N GLY A 421 3.91 17.50 -5.76
CA GLY A 421 3.53 18.69 -6.51
C GLY A 421 3.68 20.00 -5.73
N GLU A 422 2.89 20.98 -6.14
CA GLU A 422 2.90 22.34 -5.57
C GLU A 422 2.19 22.43 -4.22
N ARG A 423 1.13 21.65 -4.02
CA ARG A 423 0.43 21.53 -2.74
C ARG A 423 -0.07 20.09 -2.60
N ASP A 424 0.39 19.42 -1.56
CA ASP A 424 0.11 18.01 -1.30
C ASP A 424 -0.73 17.86 -0.02
N ILE A 425 -1.57 16.84 0.04
CA ILE A 425 -2.31 16.46 1.24
C ILE A 425 -1.43 15.54 2.10
N TYR A 426 -1.25 15.93 3.36
CA TYR A 426 -0.52 15.18 4.38
C TYR A 426 -1.47 14.66 5.44
N ARG A 427 -1.24 13.43 5.90
CA ARG A 427 -1.73 12.96 7.20
C ARG A 427 -0.80 13.48 8.29
N ILE A 428 -1.39 14.12 9.29
CA ILE A 428 -0.76 14.45 10.56
C ILE A 428 -1.05 13.32 11.54
N THR A 429 -0.06 12.88 12.29
CA THR A 429 -0.24 12.08 13.51
C THR A 429 0.23 12.91 14.70
N PHE A 430 -0.67 13.17 15.64
CA PHE A 430 -0.38 13.82 16.92
C PHE A 430 0.18 12.76 17.88
N ASN A 431 1.47 12.84 18.21
CA ASN A 431 2.17 11.78 18.93
C ASN A 431 1.84 11.76 20.43
N ASP A 432 1.35 12.89 20.95
CA ASP A 432 0.87 13.06 22.32
C ASP A 432 -0.53 12.48 22.55
N VAL A 433 -1.25 12.09 21.49
CA VAL A 433 -2.55 11.43 21.55
C VAL A 433 -2.36 9.91 21.41
N ASP A 434 -2.63 9.16 22.49
CA ASP A 434 -2.50 7.70 22.54
C ASP A 434 -3.24 7.01 21.37
N PRO A 435 -2.70 5.90 20.80
CA PRO A 435 -3.41 5.13 19.79
C PRO A 435 -4.66 4.48 20.39
N VAL A 436 -5.78 4.55 19.67
CA VAL A 436 -6.86 3.58 19.89
C VAL A 436 -6.37 2.25 19.34
N TYR A 437 -6.17 1.26 20.21
CA TYR A 437 -5.78 -0.09 19.83
C TYR A 437 -6.98 -1.04 19.76
N THR A 438 -6.86 -2.09 18.96
CA THR A 438 -7.83 -3.20 18.97
C THR A 438 -7.33 -4.33 19.87
N ILE A 439 -8.17 -4.72 20.82
CA ILE A 439 -7.91 -5.86 21.70
C ILE A 439 -8.41 -7.14 21.02
N VAL A 440 -7.50 -8.02 20.64
CA VAL A 440 -7.83 -9.36 20.13
C VAL A 440 -7.76 -10.34 21.29
N ARG A 441 -8.87 -10.98 21.64
CA ARG A 441 -8.92 -11.93 22.76
C ARG A 441 -9.71 -13.17 22.42
N GLY A 442 -9.50 -14.21 23.21
CA GLY A 442 -10.35 -15.39 23.17
C GLY A 442 -9.77 -16.54 23.96
N SER A 443 -10.15 -17.75 23.56
CA SER A 443 -9.75 -18.98 24.20
C SER A 443 -9.23 -20.00 23.18
N ILE A 444 -8.24 -20.77 23.59
CA ILE A 444 -7.89 -22.03 22.95
C ILE A 444 -8.72 -23.13 23.58
N THR A 445 -9.42 -23.90 22.76
CA THR A 445 -10.26 -25.01 23.17
C THR A 445 -9.82 -26.30 22.50
N ASN A 446 -9.91 -27.41 23.23
CA ASN A 446 -9.89 -28.73 22.63
C ASN A 446 -11.31 -29.12 22.19
N ILE A 447 -11.43 -30.05 21.23
CA ILE A 447 -12.73 -30.64 20.90
C ILE A 447 -13.19 -31.52 22.07
N LYS A 448 -14.10 -30.99 22.88
CA LYS A 448 -14.72 -31.67 24.03
C LYS A 448 -15.42 -33.00 23.70
N ASP A 449 -15.66 -33.29 22.42
CA ASP A 449 -16.31 -34.52 21.93
C ASP A 449 -15.36 -35.67 21.56
N SER A 450 -14.03 -35.51 21.66
CA SER A 450 -13.14 -36.66 21.48
C SER A 450 -13.01 -37.45 22.80
N LEU A 451 -13.61 -38.65 22.84
CA LEU A 451 -13.53 -39.66 23.91
C LEU A 451 -12.11 -40.26 24.11
N LEU A 452 -11.06 -39.51 23.75
CA LEU A 452 -9.68 -39.94 23.60
C LEU A 452 -8.69 -39.15 24.48
N VAL A 453 -9.10 -37.99 25.02
CA VAL A 453 -8.27 -37.20 25.94
C VAL A 453 -8.66 -37.52 27.38
N ASP A 454 -7.75 -38.17 28.09
CA ASP A 454 -7.85 -38.43 29.52
C ASP A 454 -7.89 -37.10 30.29
N PRO A 455 -8.87 -36.86 31.19
CA PRO A 455 -8.98 -35.60 31.94
C PRO A 455 -7.84 -35.38 32.94
N THR A 456 -6.95 -36.35 33.14
CA THR A 456 -5.70 -36.21 33.91
C THR A 456 -4.47 -35.91 33.05
N LEU A 457 -4.61 -35.88 31.73
CA LEU A 457 -3.52 -35.55 30.82
C LEU A 457 -3.26 -34.04 30.84
N ASP A 458 -1.98 -33.70 31.01
CA ASP A 458 -1.47 -32.35 30.75
C ASP A 458 -1.97 -31.85 29.38
N ILE A 459 -2.63 -30.69 29.35
CA ILE A 459 -3.13 -30.06 28.12
C ILE A 459 -2.00 -29.51 27.25
N GLY A 460 -0.75 -29.60 27.71
CA GLY A 460 0.42 -29.11 26.99
C GLY A 460 0.55 -27.59 27.09
N THR A 461 1.69 -27.08 26.64
CA THR A 461 1.87 -25.65 26.44
C THR A 461 1.38 -25.24 25.05
N PHE A 462 0.69 -24.10 24.99
CA PHE A 462 0.34 -23.42 23.75
C PHE A 462 1.20 -22.16 23.59
N GLU A 463 1.65 -21.90 22.38
CA GLU A 463 2.46 -20.75 22.03
C GLU A 463 1.85 -20.10 20.78
N MET A 464 1.67 -18.77 20.80
CA MET A 464 0.96 -18.04 19.75
C MET A 464 1.89 -17.00 19.13
N THR A 465 2.36 -17.25 17.92
CA THR A 465 3.23 -16.31 17.18
C THR A 465 2.39 -15.45 16.26
N VAL A 466 2.58 -14.14 16.33
CA VAL A 466 1.87 -13.14 15.51
C VAL A 466 2.84 -12.49 14.54
N THR A 467 2.45 -12.46 13.28
CA THR A 467 3.21 -11.82 12.19
C THR A 467 2.27 -10.91 11.41
N ASP A 468 2.70 -9.69 11.11
CA ASP A 468 2.01 -8.81 10.16
C ASP A 468 2.13 -9.39 8.75
N MET A 469 1.04 -9.47 7.98
CA MET A 469 1.02 -10.09 6.65
C MET A 469 1.37 -9.13 5.51
N ASN A 470 1.44 -7.82 5.77
CA ASN A 470 1.83 -6.81 4.79
C ASN A 470 3.35 -6.56 4.84
N THR A 471 3.94 -6.54 6.04
CA THR A 471 5.39 -6.31 6.22
C THR A 471 6.20 -7.60 6.42
N ASP A 472 5.54 -8.74 6.64
CA ASP A 472 6.13 -10.00 7.13
C ASP A 472 6.91 -9.82 8.49
N GLU A 473 6.65 -8.74 9.23
CA GLU A 473 7.30 -8.46 10.52
C GLU A 473 6.74 -9.33 11.66
N TYR A 474 7.65 -9.90 12.45
CA TYR A 474 7.31 -10.61 13.69
C TYR A 474 6.90 -9.62 14.78
N ILE A 475 5.62 -9.63 15.14
CA ILE A 475 5.05 -8.74 16.16
C ILE A 475 5.33 -9.27 17.57
N GLY A 476 5.24 -10.59 17.76
CA GLY A 476 5.51 -11.19 19.06
C GLY A 476 4.98 -12.60 19.24
N THR A 477 5.47 -13.26 20.28
CA THR A 477 5.01 -14.56 20.74
C THR A 477 4.30 -14.40 22.09
N TYR A 478 3.06 -14.88 22.15
CA TYR A 478 2.15 -14.76 23.28
C TYR A 478 1.83 -16.14 23.85
N ARG A 479 1.74 -16.25 25.17
CA ARG A 479 1.36 -17.50 25.86
C ARG A 479 -0.01 -17.34 26.51
N PRO A 480 -1.01 -18.14 26.11
CA PRO A 480 -2.30 -18.21 26.80
C PRO A 480 -2.12 -18.55 28.29
N HIS A 481 -3.05 -18.08 29.10
CA HIS A 481 -3.04 -18.33 30.54
C HIS A 481 -3.24 -19.84 30.83
N MET A 482 -2.22 -20.48 31.39
CA MET A 482 -2.06 -21.96 31.44
C MET A 482 -3.28 -22.75 31.93
N THR A 483 -4.09 -22.23 32.85
CA THR A 483 -5.25 -22.96 33.41
C THR A 483 -6.59 -22.64 32.75
N SER A 484 -6.71 -21.51 32.06
CA SER A 484 -7.96 -21.10 31.39
C SER A 484 -7.87 -21.20 29.87
N SER A 485 -6.66 -21.33 29.31
CA SER A 485 -6.36 -21.25 27.88
C SER A 485 -6.85 -19.95 27.21
N ASN A 486 -7.12 -18.91 28.01
CA ASN A 486 -7.49 -17.58 27.52
C ASN A 486 -6.25 -16.79 27.14
N TYR A 487 -6.35 -15.98 26.08
CA TYR A 487 -5.29 -15.07 25.66
C TYR A 487 -5.86 -13.68 25.35
N VAL A 488 -4.99 -12.68 25.40
CA VAL A 488 -5.25 -11.30 25.01
C VAL A 488 -4.02 -10.79 24.26
N GLN A 489 -4.26 -10.15 23.12
CA GLN A 489 -3.29 -9.48 22.26
C GLN A 489 -3.79 -8.05 22.03
N VAL A 490 -2.86 -7.11 21.90
CA VAL A 490 -3.15 -5.73 21.51
C VAL A 490 -2.47 -5.55 20.16
N LEU A 491 -3.26 -5.25 19.13
CA LEU A 491 -2.80 -5.13 17.76
C LEU A 491 -3.26 -3.80 17.17
N GLU A 492 -2.40 -3.22 16.34
CA GLU A 492 -2.69 -2.01 15.55
C GLU A 492 -3.51 -2.39 14.30
N PRO A 493 -4.09 -1.42 13.56
CA PRO A 493 -4.70 -1.70 12.26
C PRO A 493 -3.76 -2.44 11.30
N GLY A 494 -4.18 -3.61 10.81
CA GLY A 494 -3.34 -4.51 10.02
C GLY A 494 -3.96 -5.88 9.81
N ASP A 495 -3.36 -6.65 8.90
CA ASP A 495 -3.73 -8.04 8.63
C ASP A 495 -2.71 -8.96 9.30
N TYR A 496 -3.10 -9.70 10.34
CA TYR A 496 -2.15 -10.53 11.10
C TYR A 496 -2.37 -12.03 10.90
N CYS A 497 -1.29 -12.76 10.68
CA CYS A 497 -1.28 -14.21 10.79
C CYS A 497 -0.97 -14.57 12.25
N VAL A 498 -1.94 -15.20 12.93
CA VAL A 498 -1.74 -15.76 14.26
C VAL A 498 -1.55 -17.28 14.12
N TYR A 499 -0.31 -17.72 14.24
CA TYR A 499 0.08 -19.13 14.30
C TYR A 499 -0.02 -19.61 15.75
N VAL A 500 -0.60 -20.80 15.97
CA VAL A 500 -0.87 -21.37 17.28
C VAL A 500 -0.31 -22.78 17.32
N GLU A 501 0.80 -22.92 18.04
CA GLU A 501 1.48 -24.18 18.30
C GLU A 501 0.91 -24.86 19.55
N GLY A 502 0.85 -26.19 19.53
CA GLY A 502 0.45 -26.97 20.69
C GLY A 502 1.21 -28.28 20.81
N GLU A 503 1.98 -28.45 21.88
CA GLU A 503 2.89 -29.60 22.11
C GLU A 503 2.25 -30.99 21.88
N LEU A 504 0.94 -31.10 22.09
CA LEU A 504 0.14 -32.33 22.01
C LEU A 504 -0.96 -32.30 20.93
N TYR A 505 -0.92 -31.30 20.06
CA TYR A 505 -2.00 -30.97 19.14
C TYR A 505 -1.44 -30.75 17.72
N PHE A 506 -2.32 -30.76 16.73
CA PHE A 506 -1.97 -30.20 15.42
C PHE A 506 -2.02 -28.67 15.51
N ASP A 507 -0.92 -28.04 15.10
CA ASP A 507 -0.81 -26.59 14.99
C ASP A 507 -1.88 -26.03 14.04
N THR A 508 -2.21 -24.75 14.22
CA THR A 508 -3.21 -24.07 13.41
C THR A 508 -2.85 -22.60 13.20
N SER A 509 -3.35 -22.01 12.13
CA SER A 509 -3.18 -20.59 11.83
C SER A 509 -4.52 -19.96 11.53
N ALA A 510 -4.72 -18.71 11.93
CA ALA A 510 -5.80 -17.91 11.38
C ALA A 510 -5.36 -16.48 11.08
N VAL A 511 -5.99 -15.89 10.06
CA VAL A 511 -5.95 -14.45 9.86
C VAL A 511 -6.82 -13.78 10.93
N VAL A 512 -6.29 -12.69 11.47
CA VAL A 512 -7.00 -11.71 12.27
C VAL A 512 -6.83 -10.36 11.57
N GLU A 513 -7.88 -9.92 10.90
CA GLU A 513 -7.96 -8.62 10.26
C GLU A 513 -8.37 -7.59 11.31
N VAL A 514 -7.47 -6.66 11.63
CA VAL A 514 -7.71 -5.52 12.51
C VAL A 514 -7.98 -4.32 11.63
N MET A 515 -9.25 -3.93 11.56
CA MET A 515 -9.68 -2.83 10.72
C MET A 515 -9.15 -1.48 11.22
N GLY A 516 -8.73 -0.63 10.28
CA GLY A 516 -8.33 0.74 10.55
C GLY A 516 -9.49 1.71 10.68
N LYS A 517 -9.14 2.97 10.99
CA LYS A 517 -9.95 4.20 10.98
C LYS A 517 -11.47 3.96 10.99
N ALA A 518 -12.08 3.81 9.82
CA ALA A 518 -13.52 3.78 9.59
C ALA A 518 -14.26 2.51 9.95
N SER A 519 -13.54 1.44 10.18
CA SER A 519 -14.12 0.16 10.60
C SER A 519 -13.47 -0.33 11.88
N GLN A 520 -12.78 0.55 12.62
CA GLN A 520 -12.03 0.17 13.80
C GLN A 520 -12.96 -0.42 14.87
N ILE A 521 -12.71 -1.68 15.21
CA ILE A 521 -13.41 -2.41 16.27
C ILE A 521 -12.47 -2.45 17.47
N THR A 522 -12.90 -1.98 18.64
CA THR A 522 -12.05 -1.98 19.85
C THR A 522 -11.78 -3.38 20.40
N GLU A 523 -12.60 -4.37 20.05
CA GLU A 523 -12.48 -5.75 20.53
C GLU A 523 -12.80 -6.78 19.42
N ILE A 524 -11.89 -7.73 19.20
CA ILE A 524 -12.11 -8.89 18.33
C ILE A 524 -12.08 -10.16 19.17
N ILE A 525 -13.16 -10.94 19.14
CA ILE A 525 -13.22 -12.25 19.79
C ILE A 525 -12.84 -13.34 18.78
N LYS A 526 -11.69 -13.97 19.00
CA LYS A 526 -11.18 -15.06 18.15
C LYS A 526 -10.87 -16.29 19.02
N ASN A 527 -11.55 -17.39 18.77
CA ASN A 527 -11.30 -18.66 19.46
C ASN A 527 -10.58 -19.63 18.53
N TYR A 528 -9.64 -20.41 19.09
CA TYR A 528 -8.95 -21.47 18.37
C TYR A 528 -9.43 -22.82 18.87
N THR A 529 -9.64 -23.77 17.95
CA THR A 529 -10.01 -25.15 18.29
C THR A 529 -8.94 -26.08 17.76
N LEU A 530 -8.05 -26.53 18.64
CA LEU A 530 -6.97 -27.44 18.26
C LEU A 530 -7.44 -28.90 18.34
N ARG A 531 -6.97 -29.71 17.40
CA ARG A 531 -7.23 -31.15 17.35
C ARG A 531 -6.04 -31.88 18.00
N PRO A 532 -6.26 -32.82 18.93
CA PRO A 532 -5.18 -33.63 19.50
C PRO A 532 -4.37 -34.31 18.39
N ASP A 533 -3.03 -34.26 18.45
CA ASP A 533 -2.15 -35.13 17.65
C ASP A 533 -1.97 -36.44 18.43
N PRO A 534 -2.59 -37.56 18.00
CA PRO A 534 -2.47 -38.83 18.70
C PRO A 534 -1.03 -39.33 18.73
N ASP A 535 -0.21 -38.95 17.75
CA ASP A 535 1.19 -39.34 17.69
C ASP A 535 2.05 -38.45 18.60
N ALA A 536 1.77 -37.16 18.78
CA ALA A 536 2.40 -36.33 19.82
C ALA A 536 2.07 -36.83 21.23
N ILE A 537 0.79 -37.11 21.48
CA ILE A 537 0.31 -37.68 22.75
C ILE A 537 0.95 -39.04 23.01
N ARG A 538 1.09 -39.88 21.98
CA ARG A 538 1.83 -41.14 22.08
C ARG A 538 3.31 -40.87 22.37
N ARG A 539 4.00 -40.02 21.62
CA ARG A 539 5.43 -39.68 21.80
C ARG A 539 5.71 -39.20 23.23
N LYS A 540 4.90 -38.28 23.77
CA LYS A 540 5.03 -37.78 25.17
C LYS A 540 4.76 -38.88 26.21
N ARG A 541 3.91 -39.86 25.90
CA ARG A 541 3.62 -41.04 26.77
C ARG A 541 4.65 -42.18 26.65
N THR A 542 5.27 -42.41 25.49
CA THR A 542 6.14 -43.57 25.23
C THR A 542 7.63 -43.25 25.18
N GLY A 543 8.02 -41.98 24.97
CA GLY A 543 9.41 -41.57 24.78
C GLY A 543 10.01 -41.95 23.43
N GLU A 544 9.20 -42.43 22.47
CA GLU A 544 9.65 -42.76 21.11
C GLU A 544 10.05 -41.50 20.33
N LYS A 545 11.24 -41.50 19.70
CA LYS A 545 11.76 -40.31 18.98
C LYS A 545 11.43 -40.26 17.47
N TYR A 546 11.05 -41.38 16.86
CA TYR A 546 10.62 -41.52 15.46
C TYR A 546 9.69 -42.75 15.35
N GLY A 547 8.66 -42.84 14.50
CA GLY A 547 8.06 -41.88 13.56
C GLY A 547 6.69 -42.40 13.05
N GLY A 548 5.95 -41.60 12.29
CA GLY A 548 4.67 -42.00 11.65
C GLY A 548 4.81 -42.36 10.17
N LEU A 549 3.79 -42.97 9.56
CA LEU A 549 3.84 -43.43 8.15
C LEU A 549 3.87 -42.24 7.16
N ILE A 550 4.99 -42.07 6.46
CA ILE A 550 5.16 -41.11 5.36
C ILE A 550 5.47 -41.90 4.09
N TYR A 551 4.98 -41.44 2.94
CA TYR A 551 5.25 -42.09 1.65
C TYR A 551 5.79 -41.09 0.65
N ALA A 552 6.67 -41.56 -0.23
CA ALA A 552 7.19 -40.81 -1.37
C ALA A 552 6.94 -41.58 -2.67
N MET A 553 6.89 -40.86 -3.79
CA MET A 553 6.77 -41.42 -5.13
C MET A 553 7.90 -40.91 -6.03
N SER A 554 8.39 -41.75 -6.93
CA SER A 554 9.42 -41.42 -7.92
C SER A 554 9.04 -41.90 -9.31
N GLY A 555 9.32 -41.09 -10.35
CA GLY A 555 9.14 -41.42 -11.76
C GLY A 555 10.47 -41.59 -12.49
N SER A 556 10.59 -42.62 -13.33
CA SER A 556 11.85 -42.98 -14.00
C SER A 556 11.74 -43.23 -15.51
N ASP A 557 12.88 -43.06 -16.19
CA ASP A 557 13.11 -43.52 -17.57
C ASP A 557 12.99 -45.07 -17.73
N ASP A 558 12.88 -45.85 -16.65
CA ASP A 558 12.60 -47.30 -16.69
C ASP A 558 11.12 -47.65 -16.96
N GLY A 559 10.29 -46.63 -17.19
CA GLY A 559 8.88 -46.77 -17.53
C GLY A 559 7.96 -46.96 -16.33
N LYS A 560 8.46 -46.75 -15.10
CA LYS A 560 7.70 -46.98 -13.87
C LYS A 560 7.61 -45.72 -13.01
N ALA A 561 6.48 -45.58 -12.34
CA ALA A 561 6.37 -44.77 -11.13
C ALA A 561 6.34 -45.71 -9.92
N LYS A 562 7.09 -45.42 -8.86
CA LYS A 562 7.20 -46.27 -7.67
C LYS A 562 6.80 -45.52 -6.41
N LEU A 563 6.10 -46.22 -5.52
CA LEU A 563 5.71 -45.73 -4.20
C LEU A 563 6.59 -46.37 -3.14
N TRP A 564 7.04 -45.57 -2.17
CA TRP A 564 8.00 -45.94 -1.13
C TRP A 564 7.45 -45.61 0.25
N ASP A 565 7.67 -46.50 1.21
CA ASP A 565 7.35 -46.29 2.63
C ASP A 565 8.57 -45.73 3.38
N LEU A 566 8.35 -44.65 4.14
CA LEU A 566 9.34 -43.97 4.95
C LEU A 566 8.87 -44.06 6.41
N PRO A 567 9.62 -44.77 7.28
CA PRO A 567 11.08 -44.81 7.30
C PRO A 567 11.75 -46.04 6.66
N SER A 568 11.00 -47.04 6.18
CA SER A 568 11.59 -48.36 5.86
C SER A 568 12.41 -48.42 4.55
N GLY A 569 12.28 -47.42 3.67
CA GLY A 569 12.85 -47.42 2.32
C GLY A 569 12.22 -48.46 1.38
N ARG A 570 11.15 -49.15 1.82
CA ARG A 570 10.56 -50.27 1.11
C ARG A 570 9.69 -49.79 -0.05
N GLN A 571 9.88 -50.38 -1.22
CA GLN A 571 8.94 -50.24 -2.33
C GLN A 571 7.57 -50.88 -1.96
N VAL A 572 6.52 -50.08 -1.95
CA VAL A 572 5.14 -50.44 -1.62
C VAL A 572 4.38 -50.85 -2.88
N LEU A 573 4.58 -50.10 -3.97
CA LEU A 573 3.84 -50.22 -5.22
C LEU A 573 4.74 -49.85 -6.41
N SER A 574 4.42 -50.40 -7.59
CA SER A 574 5.08 -50.07 -8.86
C SER A 574 4.01 -49.98 -9.94
N LEU A 575 3.90 -48.82 -10.57
CA LEU A 575 2.92 -48.46 -11.59
C LEU A 575 3.61 -48.50 -12.96
N ASP A 576 3.20 -49.43 -13.83
CA ASP A 576 3.83 -49.64 -15.14
C ASP A 576 3.18 -48.75 -16.21
N ASN A 577 3.93 -47.76 -16.68
CA ASN A 577 3.47 -46.78 -17.66
C ASN A 577 3.79 -47.16 -19.11
N LYS A 578 4.59 -48.22 -19.34
CA LYS A 578 5.12 -48.68 -20.65
C LYS A 578 6.05 -47.70 -21.39
N GLU A 579 5.85 -46.40 -21.20
CA GLU A 579 6.67 -45.30 -21.70
C GLU A 579 7.39 -44.59 -20.53
N LYS A 580 8.42 -43.79 -20.83
CA LYS A 580 9.25 -43.15 -19.79
C LYS A 580 8.41 -42.21 -18.92
N VAL A 581 8.50 -42.35 -17.59
CA VAL A 581 7.77 -41.48 -16.66
C VAL A 581 8.58 -40.22 -16.41
N THR A 582 7.98 -39.08 -16.71
CA THR A 582 8.65 -37.78 -16.78
C THR A 582 8.24 -36.80 -15.69
N THR A 583 7.07 -37.01 -15.07
CA THR A 583 6.59 -36.31 -13.87
C THR A 583 5.65 -37.20 -13.07
N VAL A 584 5.56 -37.01 -11.74
CA VAL A 584 4.67 -37.74 -10.82
C VAL A 584 4.08 -36.81 -9.77
N ALA A 585 2.77 -36.93 -9.49
CA ALA A 585 2.11 -36.12 -8.45
C ALA A 585 0.99 -36.88 -7.73
N PHE A 586 0.73 -36.52 -6.47
CA PHE A 586 -0.39 -37.02 -5.68
C PHE A 586 -1.56 -36.04 -5.68
N SER A 587 -2.79 -36.57 -5.61
CA SER A 587 -3.95 -35.75 -5.27
C SER A 587 -3.88 -35.30 -3.81
N PRO A 588 -4.54 -34.18 -3.43
CA PRO A 588 -4.41 -33.59 -2.08
C PRO A 588 -4.79 -34.50 -0.91
N TYR A 589 -5.53 -35.59 -1.18
CA TYR A 589 -5.95 -36.60 -0.19
C TYR A 589 -5.21 -37.95 -0.37
N GLY A 590 -4.19 -38.00 -1.22
CA GLY A 590 -3.36 -39.18 -1.53
C GLY A 590 -4.06 -40.36 -2.22
N LYS A 591 -5.39 -40.34 -2.34
CA LYS A 591 -6.19 -41.44 -2.93
C LYS A 591 -5.97 -41.67 -4.43
N LYS A 592 -5.48 -40.66 -5.14
CA LYS A 592 -5.11 -40.77 -6.55
C LYS A 592 -3.68 -40.26 -6.74
N ALA A 593 -2.99 -40.81 -7.73
CA ALA A 593 -1.70 -40.34 -8.20
C ALA A 593 -1.75 -40.19 -9.72
N VAL A 594 -0.86 -39.36 -10.29
CA VAL A 594 -0.65 -39.25 -11.73
C VAL A 594 0.80 -39.50 -12.10
N SER A 595 0.99 -39.97 -13.33
CA SER A 595 2.30 -40.04 -13.97
C SER A 595 2.21 -39.56 -15.42
N GLY A 596 2.97 -38.52 -15.74
CA GLY A 596 3.14 -38.01 -17.10
C GLY A 596 4.24 -38.77 -17.84
N THR A 597 4.16 -38.82 -19.17
CA THR A 597 5.09 -39.59 -20.02
C THR A 597 5.79 -38.74 -21.08
N ASP A 598 6.89 -39.26 -21.62
CA ASP A 598 7.60 -38.65 -22.76
C ASP A 598 6.79 -38.65 -24.08
N LYS A 599 5.64 -39.35 -24.12
CA LYS A 599 4.70 -39.40 -25.27
C LYS A 599 3.46 -38.51 -25.13
N GLY A 600 3.38 -37.66 -24.11
CA GLY A 600 2.23 -36.75 -23.95
C GLY A 600 0.98 -37.39 -23.31
N GLN A 601 1.12 -38.60 -22.77
CA GLN A 601 0.06 -39.27 -21.99
C GLN A 601 0.22 -38.95 -20.51
N VAL A 602 -0.90 -38.79 -19.80
CA VAL A 602 -0.94 -38.73 -18.33
C VAL A 602 -1.85 -39.83 -17.80
N ASN A 603 -1.28 -40.77 -17.05
CA ASN A 603 -2.04 -41.87 -16.46
C ASN A 603 -2.50 -41.50 -15.04
N VAL A 604 -3.79 -41.72 -14.73
CA VAL A 604 -4.36 -41.52 -13.40
C VAL A 604 -4.53 -42.87 -12.71
N TRP A 605 -4.05 -42.98 -11.48
CA TRP A 605 -3.99 -44.21 -10.70
C TRP A 605 -4.73 -44.07 -9.38
N SER A 606 -5.44 -45.12 -8.96
CA SER A 606 -5.95 -45.25 -7.60
C SER A 606 -4.87 -45.77 -6.65
N ILE A 607 -4.80 -45.21 -5.45
CA ILE A 607 -3.86 -45.55 -4.37
C ILE A 607 -4.68 -45.91 -3.13
N PRO A 608 -4.42 -47.05 -2.43
CA PRO A 608 -3.25 -47.95 -2.55
C PRO A 608 -3.25 -48.95 -3.71
N ASP A 609 -4.36 -49.10 -4.45
CA ASP A 609 -4.61 -50.32 -5.22
C ASP A 609 -3.72 -50.47 -6.46
N GLY A 610 -3.18 -49.36 -6.98
CA GLY A 610 -2.33 -49.35 -8.18
C GLY A 610 -3.09 -49.61 -9.48
N THR A 611 -4.42 -49.51 -9.44
CA THR A 611 -5.26 -49.65 -10.63
C THR A 611 -5.21 -48.36 -11.44
N GLN A 612 -4.97 -48.50 -12.75
CA GLN A 612 -5.06 -47.38 -13.69
C GLN A 612 -6.54 -47.05 -13.92
N GLU A 613 -6.99 -45.87 -13.50
CA GLU A 613 -8.37 -45.43 -13.69
C GLU A 613 -8.60 -44.90 -15.11
N ARG A 614 -7.63 -44.17 -15.67
CA ARG A 614 -7.67 -43.64 -17.05
C ARG A 614 -6.30 -43.18 -17.56
N THR A 615 -6.27 -42.87 -18.86
CA THR A 615 -5.20 -42.10 -19.51
C THR A 615 -5.81 -40.85 -20.12
N LEU A 616 -5.29 -39.69 -19.73
CA LEU A 616 -5.57 -38.40 -20.35
C LEU A 616 -4.65 -38.27 -21.58
N VAL A 617 -5.24 -37.98 -22.73
CA VAL A 617 -4.55 -37.91 -24.03
C VAL A 617 -4.87 -36.57 -24.68
N GLY A 618 -3.83 -35.82 -25.06
CA GLY A 618 -4.01 -34.59 -25.83
C GLY A 618 -2.73 -33.80 -26.05
N HIS A 619 -1.76 -33.85 -25.14
CA HIS A 619 -0.43 -33.31 -25.40
C HIS A 619 0.26 -34.10 -26.53
N THR A 620 0.98 -33.37 -27.39
CA THR A 620 1.61 -33.92 -28.60
C THR A 620 3.09 -34.28 -28.41
N LYS A 621 3.66 -33.91 -27.26
CA LYS A 621 5.06 -34.17 -26.86
C LYS A 621 5.11 -34.47 -25.36
N ARG A 622 6.32 -34.72 -24.82
CA ARG A 622 6.60 -34.99 -23.39
C ARG A 622 5.85 -34.06 -22.45
N VAL A 623 5.13 -34.64 -21.49
CA VAL A 623 4.62 -33.94 -20.30
C VAL A 623 5.80 -33.64 -19.39
N THR A 624 5.94 -32.40 -18.94
CA THR A 624 7.09 -31.91 -18.17
C THR A 624 6.81 -31.85 -16.68
N GLN A 625 5.64 -31.34 -16.28
CA GLN A 625 5.16 -31.35 -14.89
C GLN A 625 3.63 -31.52 -14.86
N ALA A 626 3.10 -32.09 -13.77
CA ALA A 626 1.67 -32.20 -13.51
C ALA A 626 1.35 -31.89 -12.05
N GLU A 627 0.28 -31.14 -11.79
CA GLU A 627 -0.13 -30.75 -10.43
C GLU A 627 -1.66 -30.78 -10.28
N PHE A 628 -2.15 -31.23 -9.12
CA PHE A 628 -3.58 -31.24 -8.79
C PHE A 628 -4.01 -29.93 -8.14
N THR A 629 -5.21 -29.44 -8.46
CA THR A 629 -5.86 -28.39 -7.66
C THR A 629 -6.07 -28.86 -6.22
N LYS A 630 -6.12 -27.93 -5.26
CA LYS A 630 -6.25 -28.24 -3.82
C LYS A 630 -7.52 -29.00 -3.43
N ASP A 631 -8.56 -28.95 -4.26
CA ASP A 631 -9.80 -29.74 -4.10
C ASP A 631 -9.74 -31.12 -4.78
N GLY A 632 -8.68 -31.41 -5.53
CA GLY A 632 -8.44 -32.65 -6.27
C GLY A 632 -9.36 -32.87 -7.49
N LYS A 633 -10.18 -31.88 -7.88
CA LYS A 633 -11.11 -32.02 -9.02
C LYS A 633 -10.43 -31.85 -10.37
N TYR A 634 -9.40 -31.00 -10.43
CA TYR A 634 -8.69 -30.71 -11.66
C TYR A 634 -7.19 -31.05 -11.55
N LEU A 635 -6.57 -31.23 -12.71
CA LEU A 635 -5.15 -31.44 -12.89
C LEU A 635 -4.64 -30.45 -13.93
N LEU A 636 -3.63 -29.65 -13.60
CA LEU A 636 -2.86 -28.91 -14.59
C LEU A 636 -1.69 -29.77 -15.09
N THR A 637 -1.40 -29.70 -16.38
CA THR A 637 -0.27 -30.40 -17.00
C THR A 637 0.50 -29.46 -17.94
N ALA A 638 1.80 -29.37 -17.74
CA ALA A 638 2.74 -28.65 -18.60
C ALA A 638 3.43 -29.61 -19.60
N SER A 639 3.89 -29.08 -20.73
CA SER A 639 4.39 -29.93 -21.81
C SER A 639 5.39 -29.23 -22.75
N ALA A 640 6.23 -30.07 -23.36
CA ALA A 640 7.15 -29.72 -24.44
C ALA A 640 6.47 -29.28 -25.76
N ASP A 641 5.14 -29.35 -25.83
CA ASP A 641 4.33 -28.80 -26.93
C ASP A 641 3.89 -27.35 -26.74
N SER A 642 4.52 -26.63 -25.81
CA SER A 642 4.30 -25.20 -25.53
C SER A 642 2.90 -24.88 -25.01
N THR A 643 2.15 -25.90 -24.57
CA THR A 643 0.80 -25.75 -24.02
C THR A 643 0.72 -26.23 -22.57
N ILE A 644 -0.21 -25.64 -21.84
CA ILE A 644 -0.61 -26.06 -20.49
C ILE A 644 -2.09 -26.40 -20.56
N ARG A 645 -2.53 -27.45 -19.88
CA ARG A 645 -3.91 -27.95 -19.99
C ARG A 645 -4.50 -28.22 -18.63
N LEU A 646 -5.76 -27.80 -18.46
CA LEU A 646 -6.57 -28.14 -17.30
C LEU A 646 -7.45 -29.35 -17.65
N TRP A 647 -7.37 -30.41 -16.86
CA TRP A 647 -8.15 -31.63 -17.02
C TRP A 647 -9.07 -31.81 -15.82
N ASN A 648 -10.31 -32.20 -16.08
CA ASN A 648 -11.19 -32.70 -15.04
C ASN A 648 -10.80 -34.15 -14.71
N VAL A 649 -10.37 -34.37 -13.46
CA VAL A 649 -9.78 -35.65 -13.01
C VAL A 649 -10.79 -36.80 -13.09
N GLU A 650 -12.08 -36.50 -12.87
CA GLU A 650 -13.14 -37.50 -12.81
C GLU A 650 -13.72 -37.81 -14.19
N THR A 651 -14.00 -36.78 -15.02
CA THR A 651 -14.53 -37.00 -16.38
C THR A 651 -13.43 -37.37 -17.37
N GLY A 652 -12.23 -36.81 -17.22
CA GLY A 652 -11.07 -37.00 -18.11
C GLY A 652 -11.07 -36.08 -19.31
N VAL A 653 -12.00 -35.12 -19.32
CA VAL A 653 -12.13 -34.10 -20.36
C VAL A 653 -11.07 -33.01 -20.10
N MET A 654 -10.46 -32.54 -21.19
CA MET A 654 -9.66 -31.31 -21.19
C MET A 654 -10.63 -30.13 -21.18
N GLU A 655 -10.63 -29.37 -20.09
CA GLU A 655 -11.55 -28.24 -19.89
C GLU A 655 -10.99 -26.94 -20.50
N LYS A 656 -9.66 -26.72 -20.38
CA LYS A 656 -8.97 -25.48 -20.83
C LYS A 656 -7.60 -25.78 -21.43
N ILE A 657 -7.12 -24.85 -22.25
CA ILE A 657 -5.76 -24.87 -22.84
C ILE A 657 -5.14 -23.47 -22.82
N TYR A 658 -4.09 -23.29 -22.02
CA TYR A 658 -3.36 -22.03 -21.92
C TYR A 658 -2.23 -22.02 -22.96
N VAL A 659 -2.17 -20.96 -23.75
CA VAL A 659 -1.22 -20.75 -24.85
C VAL A 659 -0.63 -19.36 -24.70
N GLY A 660 0.70 -19.26 -24.63
CA GLY A 660 1.41 -17.99 -24.47
C GLY A 660 2.93 -18.14 -24.50
N HIS A 661 3.44 -19.25 -23.94
CA HIS A 661 4.85 -19.62 -24.10
C HIS A 661 5.20 -19.94 -25.56
N LEU A 662 6.41 -19.55 -25.96
CA LEU A 662 6.93 -19.67 -27.34
C LEU A 662 7.80 -20.92 -27.53
N ASP A 663 8.25 -21.53 -26.44
CA ASP A 663 8.97 -22.81 -26.45
C ASP A 663 8.38 -23.76 -25.39
N LYS A 664 9.09 -24.85 -25.06
CA LYS A 664 8.69 -25.89 -24.13
C LYS A 664 8.45 -25.34 -22.71
N VAL A 665 7.24 -25.55 -22.20
CA VAL A 665 6.91 -25.30 -20.79
C VAL A 665 7.61 -26.36 -19.95
N ASN A 666 8.44 -25.93 -19.00
CA ASN A 666 9.23 -26.81 -18.13
C ASN A 666 8.49 -27.19 -16.86
N GLY A 667 7.79 -26.24 -16.24
CA GLY A 667 7.15 -26.45 -14.96
C GLY A 667 5.98 -25.52 -14.70
N ILE A 668 5.18 -25.90 -13.71
CA ILE A 668 3.98 -25.22 -13.22
C ILE A 668 3.90 -25.28 -11.70
N SER A 669 3.28 -24.27 -11.09
CA SER A 669 2.91 -24.30 -9.67
C SER A 669 1.59 -23.55 -9.44
N ILE A 670 0.66 -24.19 -8.73
CA ILE A 670 -0.64 -23.61 -8.36
C ILE A 670 -0.51 -22.73 -7.11
N SER A 671 -1.16 -21.57 -7.13
CA SER A 671 -1.15 -20.64 -6.00
C SER A 671 -1.85 -21.22 -4.77
N PRO A 672 -1.51 -20.78 -3.53
CA PRO A 672 -2.12 -21.34 -2.34
C PRO A 672 -3.62 -21.09 -2.16
N ASP A 673 -4.19 -20.07 -2.78
CA ASP A 673 -5.63 -19.85 -2.83
C ASP A 673 -6.32 -20.75 -3.89
N GLY A 674 -5.57 -21.30 -4.84
CA GLY A 674 -6.06 -22.16 -5.92
C GLY A 674 -6.70 -21.42 -7.08
N ASN A 675 -6.55 -20.10 -7.16
CA ASN A 675 -7.12 -19.26 -8.23
C ASN A 675 -6.14 -19.06 -9.40
N TYR A 676 -4.84 -19.04 -9.13
CA TYR A 676 -3.78 -18.75 -10.10
C TYR A 676 -2.82 -19.93 -10.25
N PHE A 677 -2.02 -19.92 -11.31
CA PHE A 677 -0.82 -20.73 -11.41
C PHE A 677 0.28 -19.98 -12.14
N VAL A 678 1.54 -20.32 -11.84
CA VAL A 678 2.70 -19.87 -12.61
C VAL A 678 3.19 -20.96 -13.54
N SER A 679 3.75 -20.58 -14.67
CA SER A 679 4.40 -21.47 -15.62
C SER A 679 5.74 -20.93 -16.09
N CYS A 680 6.72 -21.81 -16.26
CA CYS A 680 8.08 -21.46 -16.69
C CYS A 680 8.47 -22.23 -17.95
N SER A 681 9.35 -21.67 -18.79
CA SER A 681 9.59 -22.17 -20.15
C SER A 681 11.03 -22.03 -20.63
N ASP A 682 11.37 -22.82 -21.65
CA ASP A 682 12.63 -22.72 -22.41
C ASP A 682 12.73 -21.38 -23.19
N ASP A 683 11.63 -20.61 -23.31
CA ASP A 683 11.65 -19.22 -23.84
C ASP A 683 12.22 -18.17 -22.87
N GLY A 684 12.53 -18.55 -21.63
CA GLY A 684 13.15 -17.69 -20.62
C GLY A 684 12.17 -16.92 -19.72
N ASN A 685 10.87 -16.98 -20.01
CA ASN A 685 9.85 -16.27 -19.22
C ASN A 685 9.21 -17.16 -18.16
N VAL A 686 8.69 -16.51 -17.11
CA VAL A 686 7.68 -17.08 -16.22
C VAL A 686 6.40 -16.25 -16.35
N LEU A 687 5.27 -16.93 -16.53
CA LEU A 687 3.96 -16.33 -16.75
C LEU A 687 3.01 -16.73 -15.61
N MET A 688 2.22 -15.79 -15.09
CA MET A 688 1.13 -16.07 -14.14
C MET A 688 -0.22 -15.97 -14.84
N TRP A 689 -1.04 -16.98 -14.61
CA TRP A 689 -2.36 -17.14 -15.20
C TRP A 689 -3.42 -17.29 -14.12
N GLU A 690 -4.62 -16.77 -14.35
CA GLU A 690 -5.80 -17.15 -13.58
C GLU A 690 -6.42 -18.45 -14.17
N ILE A 691 -6.57 -19.48 -13.33
CA ILE A 691 -7.00 -20.82 -13.74
C ILE A 691 -8.38 -20.79 -14.40
N MET A 692 -9.31 -20.03 -13.81
CA MET A 692 -10.73 -20.10 -14.20
C MET A 692 -11.12 -19.19 -15.36
N THR A 693 -10.33 -18.15 -15.67
CA THR A 693 -10.60 -17.20 -16.76
C THR A 693 -9.72 -17.40 -17.99
N GLU A 694 -8.57 -18.10 -17.87
CA GLU A 694 -7.50 -18.17 -18.89
C GLU A 694 -6.75 -16.85 -19.13
N GLU A 695 -6.95 -15.84 -18.28
CA GLU A 695 -6.26 -14.56 -18.38
C GLU A 695 -4.80 -14.65 -17.91
N LEU A 696 -3.91 -14.04 -18.68
CA LEU A 696 -2.51 -13.79 -18.31
C LEU A 696 -2.47 -12.54 -17.43
N VAL A 697 -2.10 -12.70 -16.16
CA VAL A 697 -2.16 -11.62 -15.14
C VAL A 697 -0.79 -11.10 -14.71
N GLY A 698 0.31 -11.79 -15.06
CA GLY A 698 1.67 -11.35 -14.73
C GLY A 698 2.75 -12.02 -15.58
N ILE A 699 3.88 -11.34 -15.71
CA ILE A 699 5.10 -11.81 -16.41
C ILE A 699 6.30 -11.48 -15.51
N PHE A 700 7.18 -12.44 -15.29
CA PHE A 700 8.41 -12.26 -14.51
C PHE A 700 9.60 -12.38 -15.46
N GLU A 701 10.20 -11.24 -15.79
CA GLU A 701 11.35 -11.12 -16.69
C GLU A 701 12.64 -10.91 -15.90
N GLY A 702 13.71 -11.63 -16.25
CA GLY A 702 15.04 -11.41 -15.65
C GLY A 702 16.00 -12.60 -15.64
N HIS A 703 15.50 -13.82 -15.91
CA HIS A 703 16.37 -14.94 -16.26
C HIS A 703 17.04 -14.72 -17.63
N LYS A 704 18.29 -15.18 -17.77
CA LYS A 704 19.11 -14.98 -18.98
C LYS A 704 19.13 -16.20 -19.92
N GLY A 705 18.23 -17.14 -19.69
CA GLY A 705 18.08 -18.37 -20.44
C GLY A 705 16.87 -19.18 -19.94
N PRO A 706 16.69 -20.42 -20.42
CA PRO A 706 15.58 -21.30 -20.07
C PRO A 706 15.29 -21.39 -18.57
N VAL A 707 14.03 -21.15 -18.17
CA VAL A 707 13.59 -21.31 -16.77
C VAL A 707 13.01 -22.71 -16.60
N LYS A 708 13.61 -23.52 -15.74
CA LYS A 708 13.31 -24.96 -15.59
C LYS A 708 12.26 -25.28 -14.55
N THR A 709 12.10 -24.41 -13.56
CA THR A 709 11.23 -24.62 -12.41
C THR A 709 10.70 -23.30 -11.89
N ALA A 710 9.48 -23.30 -11.38
CA ALA A 710 8.84 -22.19 -10.68
C ALA A 710 7.88 -22.75 -9.62
N THR A 711 7.97 -22.27 -8.38
CA THR A 711 7.06 -22.64 -7.29
C THR A 711 6.55 -21.42 -6.55
N PHE A 712 5.27 -21.42 -6.16
CA PHE A 712 4.76 -20.47 -5.18
C PHE A 712 5.32 -20.76 -3.79
N SER A 713 5.37 -19.72 -2.95
CA SER A 713 5.49 -19.87 -1.49
C SER A 713 4.19 -20.40 -0.89
N PRO A 714 4.20 -21.02 0.32
CA PRO A 714 3.01 -21.56 0.96
C PRO A 714 1.88 -20.55 1.22
N ARG A 715 2.20 -19.26 1.29
CA ARG A 715 1.25 -18.14 1.44
C ARG A 715 0.85 -17.49 0.11
N GLY A 716 1.66 -17.63 -0.93
CA GLY A 716 1.40 -17.09 -2.26
C GLY A 716 2.06 -15.74 -2.52
N ASN A 717 2.60 -15.08 -1.50
CA ASN A 717 3.20 -13.74 -1.54
C ASN A 717 4.43 -13.65 -2.48
N TYR A 718 5.12 -14.76 -2.71
CA TYR A 718 6.31 -14.80 -3.56
C TYR A 718 6.40 -16.10 -4.35
N ILE A 719 7.17 -16.07 -5.44
CA ILE A 719 7.50 -17.21 -6.29
C ILE A 719 9.02 -17.42 -6.21
N VAL A 720 9.47 -18.67 -6.30
CA VAL A 720 10.88 -19.01 -6.48
C VAL A 720 11.06 -19.74 -7.81
N THR A 721 12.01 -19.30 -8.61
CA THR A 721 12.33 -19.85 -9.93
C THR A 721 13.76 -20.38 -9.98
N GLY A 722 14.06 -21.24 -10.95
CA GLY A 722 15.40 -21.76 -11.22
C GLY A 722 15.63 -21.97 -12.71
N GLY A 723 16.82 -21.60 -13.21
CA GLY A 723 17.11 -21.54 -14.64
C GLY A 723 18.44 -22.14 -15.10
N GLU A 724 18.60 -22.23 -16.42
CA GLU A 724 19.84 -22.62 -17.12
C GLU A 724 20.97 -21.59 -17.00
N ASP A 725 20.66 -20.36 -16.61
CA ASP A 725 21.64 -19.34 -16.24
C ASP A 725 22.35 -19.63 -14.91
N GLY A 726 22.00 -20.74 -14.25
CA GLY A 726 22.56 -21.13 -12.96
C GLY A 726 22.06 -20.27 -11.82
N MET A 727 20.95 -19.54 -11.98
CA MET A 727 20.35 -18.75 -10.92
C MET A 727 19.11 -19.44 -10.37
N ALA A 728 18.91 -19.33 -9.06
CA ALA A 728 17.58 -19.37 -8.47
C ALA A 728 17.23 -17.95 -8.00
N LYS A 729 15.99 -17.52 -8.26
CA LYS A 729 15.50 -16.15 -7.99
C LYS A 729 14.19 -16.19 -7.22
N LYS A 730 13.99 -15.24 -6.32
CA LYS A 730 12.73 -15.00 -5.58
C LYS A 730 12.06 -13.75 -6.13
N TRP A 731 10.75 -13.80 -6.34
CA TRP A 731 9.97 -12.72 -6.94
C TRP A 731 8.74 -12.41 -6.09
N ASN A 732 8.36 -11.14 -5.96
CA ASN A 732 7.08 -10.75 -5.40
C ASN A 732 5.96 -11.21 -6.36
N ALA A 733 5.05 -12.07 -5.90
CA ALA A 733 4.06 -12.68 -6.76
C ALA A 733 3.01 -11.69 -7.30
N SER A 734 2.80 -10.55 -6.62
CA SER A 734 1.82 -9.54 -6.99
C SER A 734 2.40 -8.43 -7.85
N SER A 735 3.63 -7.99 -7.60
CA SER A 735 4.26 -6.89 -8.37
C SER A 735 5.13 -7.34 -9.54
N GLY A 736 5.56 -8.61 -9.57
CA GLY A 736 6.54 -9.10 -10.55
C GLY A 736 8.00 -8.78 -10.21
N GLU A 737 8.25 -8.03 -9.13
CA GLU A 737 9.58 -7.55 -8.76
C GLU A 737 10.51 -8.67 -8.26
N GLU A 738 11.77 -8.62 -8.69
CA GLU A 738 12.81 -9.53 -8.19
C GLU A 738 13.27 -9.13 -6.79
N LEU A 739 13.07 -10.01 -5.81
CA LEU A 739 13.37 -9.76 -4.39
C LEU A 739 14.75 -10.26 -3.95
N LEU A 740 15.23 -11.38 -4.50
CA LEU A 740 16.45 -12.06 -4.03
C LEU A 740 17.04 -13.02 -5.08
N GLU A 741 18.37 -13.09 -5.14
CA GLU A 741 19.13 -14.06 -5.95
C GLU A 741 19.89 -15.03 -5.02
N PHE A 742 19.75 -16.35 -5.23
CA PHE A 742 20.44 -17.38 -4.44
C PHE A 742 21.81 -17.73 -5.06
N LYS A 743 22.85 -16.97 -4.69
CA LYS A 743 24.16 -16.93 -5.39
C LYS A 743 25.18 -17.97 -4.93
N LEU A 744 25.01 -19.23 -5.33
CA LEU A 744 26.06 -20.27 -5.17
C LEU A 744 26.09 -21.32 -6.29
N HIS A 745 24.98 -21.50 -7.02
CA HIS A 745 24.92 -22.44 -8.13
C HIS A 745 25.90 -22.05 -9.26
N SER A 746 26.81 -22.97 -9.60
CA SER A 746 27.75 -22.82 -10.72
C SER A 746 27.27 -23.47 -12.02
N SER A 747 26.07 -24.06 -11.97
CA SER A 747 25.48 -24.93 -12.99
C SER A 747 23.95 -24.77 -12.95
N PRO A 748 23.21 -25.12 -14.03
CA PRO A 748 21.76 -25.00 -14.10
C PRO A 748 21.02 -25.50 -12.87
N VAL A 749 19.94 -24.80 -12.50
CA VAL A 749 19.02 -25.17 -11.42
C VAL A 749 17.80 -25.83 -12.02
N ASN A 750 17.63 -27.14 -11.80
CA ASN A 750 16.58 -27.93 -12.44
C ASN A 750 15.25 -27.93 -11.65
N SER A 751 15.31 -27.77 -10.33
CA SER A 751 14.17 -27.89 -9.43
C SER A 751 14.38 -27.03 -8.19
N VAL A 752 13.32 -26.36 -7.74
CA VAL A 752 13.28 -25.57 -6.51
C VAL A 752 11.95 -25.81 -5.81
N GLU A 753 11.98 -25.93 -4.48
CA GLU A 753 10.82 -26.15 -3.62
C GLU A 753 10.93 -25.21 -2.41
N VAL A 754 9.81 -24.64 -1.95
CA VAL A 754 9.77 -23.79 -0.75
C VAL A 754 9.24 -24.61 0.43
N SER A 755 9.87 -24.51 1.61
CA SER A 755 9.41 -25.27 2.77
C SER A 755 7.97 -24.86 3.19
N PRO A 756 7.17 -25.78 3.78
CA PRO A 756 5.78 -25.51 4.17
C PRO A 756 5.52 -24.27 5.06
N ASP A 757 6.53 -23.82 5.80
CA ASP A 757 6.53 -22.62 6.65
C ASP A 757 6.99 -21.35 5.91
N GLY A 758 7.54 -21.48 4.69
CA GLY A 758 8.11 -20.40 3.90
C GLY A 758 9.50 -19.92 4.35
N SER A 759 10.16 -20.60 5.29
CA SER A 759 11.44 -20.16 5.90
C SER A 759 12.69 -20.62 5.14
N THR A 760 12.57 -21.59 4.24
CA THR A 760 13.67 -22.08 3.41
C THR A 760 13.27 -22.32 1.96
N VAL A 761 14.28 -22.31 1.10
CA VAL A 761 14.21 -22.82 -0.26
C VAL A 761 15.12 -24.04 -0.35
N VAL A 762 14.68 -25.11 -0.99
CA VAL A 762 15.52 -26.25 -1.38
C VAL A 762 15.67 -26.24 -2.89
N SER A 763 16.86 -26.54 -3.40
CA SER A 763 17.18 -26.44 -4.83
C SER A 763 18.10 -27.57 -5.28
N GLY A 764 17.82 -28.16 -6.44
CA GLY A 764 18.62 -29.20 -7.07
C GLY A 764 19.31 -28.69 -8.34
N SER A 765 20.62 -28.90 -8.46
CA SER A 765 21.43 -28.40 -9.57
C SER A 765 22.09 -29.51 -10.40
N GLU A 766 22.45 -29.19 -11.65
CA GLU A 766 23.21 -30.08 -12.53
C GLU A 766 24.62 -30.41 -12.04
N ASN A 767 25.14 -29.70 -11.03
CA ASN A 767 26.40 -30.06 -10.38
C ASN A 767 26.31 -31.24 -9.40
N GLY A 768 25.12 -31.82 -9.21
CA GLY A 768 24.88 -32.96 -8.30
C GLY A 768 24.56 -32.55 -6.86
N PHE A 769 24.60 -31.27 -6.51
CA PHE A 769 24.32 -30.82 -5.15
C PHE A 769 22.86 -30.39 -4.98
N VAL A 770 22.34 -30.64 -3.77
CA VAL A 770 21.10 -30.05 -3.28
C VAL A 770 21.45 -29.02 -2.20
N TYR A 771 20.95 -27.80 -2.35
CA TYR A 771 21.21 -26.70 -1.41
C TYR A 771 19.93 -26.32 -0.68
N VAL A 772 20.05 -26.16 0.64
CA VAL A 772 19.00 -25.63 1.52
C VAL A 772 19.39 -24.20 1.91
N TRP A 773 18.54 -23.26 1.55
CA TRP A 773 18.75 -21.82 1.70
C TRP A 773 17.84 -21.24 2.77
N ASP A 774 18.25 -20.14 3.40
CA ASP A 774 17.32 -19.24 4.05
C ASP A 774 16.49 -18.46 3.01
N ALA A 775 15.16 -18.49 3.12
CA ALA A 775 14.28 -17.84 2.16
C ALA A 775 14.22 -16.29 2.31
N VAL A 776 14.78 -15.73 3.37
CA VAL A 776 14.85 -14.29 3.65
C VAL A 776 16.24 -13.75 3.33
N THR A 777 17.31 -14.35 3.85
CA THR A 777 18.68 -13.83 3.67
C THR A 777 19.36 -14.32 2.39
N GLY A 778 18.91 -15.44 1.81
CA GLY A 778 19.58 -16.06 0.67
C GLY A 778 20.88 -16.78 1.01
N GLU A 779 21.18 -16.97 2.30
CA GLU A 779 22.35 -17.72 2.76
C GLU A 779 22.10 -19.24 2.73
N VAL A 780 23.14 -20.03 2.49
CA VAL A 780 23.05 -21.49 2.51
C VAL A 780 23.10 -22.01 3.96
N LYS A 781 22.02 -22.66 4.39
CA LYS A 781 21.94 -23.39 5.66
C LYS A 781 22.64 -24.75 5.58
N HIS A 782 22.37 -25.50 4.51
CA HIS A 782 22.96 -26.84 4.30
C HIS A 782 23.29 -27.11 2.83
N VAL A 783 24.32 -27.92 2.60
CA VAL A 783 24.61 -28.54 1.29
C VAL A 783 24.49 -30.05 1.49
N LEU A 784 23.55 -30.68 0.80
CA LEU A 784 23.33 -32.12 0.87
C LEU A 784 24.21 -32.78 -0.20
N LEU A 785 25.11 -33.67 0.24
CA LEU A 785 26.14 -34.29 -0.58
C LEU A 785 25.87 -35.80 -0.70
N GLY A 786 25.74 -36.31 -1.92
CA GLY A 786 25.61 -37.76 -2.15
C GLY A 786 25.18 -38.19 -3.55
N HIS A 787 24.64 -37.29 -4.38
CA HIS A 787 24.47 -37.58 -5.80
C HIS A 787 25.78 -37.32 -6.58
N ASP A 788 26.21 -38.31 -7.38
CA ASP A 788 27.37 -38.18 -8.29
C ASP A 788 26.99 -37.56 -9.66
N GLU A 789 25.69 -37.37 -9.89
CA GLU A 789 25.09 -36.98 -11.17
C GLU A 789 24.03 -35.90 -10.97
N ALA A 790 23.73 -35.14 -12.03
CA ALA A 790 22.82 -34.00 -12.00
C ALA A 790 21.45 -34.30 -11.35
N VAL A 791 21.07 -33.48 -10.36
CA VAL A 791 19.76 -33.54 -9.70
C VAL A 791 18.67 -33.09 -10.65
N SER A 792 17.59 -33.85 -10.78
CA SER A 792 16.47 -33.58 -11.69
C SER A 792 15.25 -32.97 -11.00
N SER A 793 14.99 -33.36 -9.75
CA SER A 793 13.81 -32.95 -8.97
C SER A 793 14.12 -33.03 -7.47
N VAL A 794 13.61 -32.07 -6.69
CA VAL A 794 13.67 -32.03 -5.22
C VAL A 794 12.28 -31.75 -4.66
N PHE A 795 11.94 -32.34 -3.52
CA PHE A 795 10.65 -32.12 -2.87
C PHE A 795 10.80 -32.17 -1.34
N ILE A 796 10.02 -31.36 -0.61
CA ILE A 796 10.06 -31.27 0.86
C ILE A 796 8.80 -31.95 1.43
N SER A 797 8.94 -32.69 2.53
CA SER A 797 7.78 -33.28 3.20
C SER A 797 6.93 -32.20 3.89
N LYS A 798 5.60 -32.34 3.89
CA LYS A 798 4.69 -31.33 4.49
C LYS A 798 4.89 -31.08 5.98
N ASP A 799 5.57 -31.98 6.68
CA ASP A 799 5.94 -31.87 8.08
C ASP A 799 7.37 -31.36 8.32
N SER A 800 8.03 -30.87 7.26
CA SER A 800 9.40 -30.31 7.24
C SER A 800 10.45 -31.23 7.91
N LYS A 801 10.29 -32.55 7.80
CA LYS A 801 11.27 -33.52 8.35
C LYS A 801 12.20 -34.09 7.30
N TYR A 802 11.74 -34.19 6.05
CA TYR A 802 12.49 -34.86 5.01
C TYR A 802 12.54 -34.05 3.72
N VAL A 803 13.68 -34.16 3.03
CA VAL A 803 13.82 -33.80 1.62
C VAL A 803 13.98 -35.09 0.83
N ILE A 804 13.36 -35.20 -0.34
CA ILE A 804 13.67 -36.24 -1.32
C ILE A 804 14.27 -35.60 -2.55
N SER A 805 15.29 -36.22 -3.13
CA SER A 805 15.90 -35.79 -4.38
C SER A 805 15.99 -36.95 -5.38
N GLY A 806 15.67 -36.65 -6.63
CA GLY A 806 15.90 -37.50 -7.80
C GLY A 806 17.07 -36.96 -8.62
N SER A 807 17.89 -37.85 -9.16
CA SER A 807 19.04 -37.50 -10.01
C SER A 807 19.08 -38.37 -11.28
N LYS A 808 19.96 -38.02 -12.22
CA LYS A 808 20.28 -38.85 -13.40
C LYS A 808 20.85 -40.23 -13.02
N GLU A 809 21.26 -40.44 -11.77
CA GLU A 809 21.55 -41.76 -11.21
C GLU A 809 20.29 -42.64 -11.04
N ARG A 810 20.46 -43.89 -10.59
CA ARG A 810 19.38 -44.89 -10.58
C ARG A 810 18.44 -44.85 -9.37
N GLN A 811 18.75 -44.15 -8.28
CA GLN A 811 17.97 -44.19 -7.05
C GLN A 811 17.64 -42.77 -6.56
N PRO A 812 16.46 -42.53 -5.98
CA PRO A 812 16.23 -41.34 -5.16
C PRO A 812 16.90 -41.46 -3.78
N ILE A 813 17.33 -40.33 -3.23
CA ILE A 813 17.87 -40.22 -1.86
C ILE A 813 16.88 -39.45 -0.99
N VAL A 814 16.70 -39.89 0.27
CA VAL A 814 15.92 -39.18 1.29
C VAL A 814 16.86 -38.65 2.37
N TRP A 815 16.73 -37.36 2.66
CA TRP A 815 17.54 -36.62 3.61
C TRP A 815 16.70 -36.18 4.80
N ASP A 816 17.30 -36.08 5.98
CA ASP A 816 16.72 -35.40 7.14
C ASP A 816 16.89 -33.89 6.97
N TYR A 817 15.79 -33.15 7.00
CA TYR A 817 15.74 -31.72 6.65
C TYR A 817 16.58 -30.83 7.57
N TYR A 818 16.68 -31.17 8.87
CA TYR A 818 17.36 -30.33 9.86
C TYR A 818 18.85 -30.64 10.00
N SER A 819 19.24 -31.90 9.82
CA SER A 819 20.64 -32.33 9.98
C SER A 819 21.38 -32.48 8.64
N GLY A 820 20.66 -32.51 7.52
CA GLY A 820 21.20 -32.69 6.18
C GLY A 820 21.78 -34.07 5.88
N ASN A 821 21.61 -35.04 6.79
CA ASN A 821 22.12 -36.39 6.62
C ASN A 821 21.20 -37.25 5.74
N GLU A 822 21.77 -38.18 4.99
CA GLU A 822 21.03 -39.25 4.34
C GLU A 822 20.32 -40.13 5.38
N VAL A 823 19.03 -40.39 5.17
CA VAL A 823 18.18 -41.23 6.03
C VAL A 823 18.08 -42.63 5.48
N THR A 824 17.73 -42.77 4.19
CA THR A 824 17.63 -44.08 3.52
C THR A 824 17.63 -43.92 1.98
N PRO A 825 18.39 -44.76 1.24
CA PRO A 825 18.36 -44.79 -0.21
C PRO A 825 17.19 -45.64 -0.73
N LEU A 826 16.45 -45.13 -1.72
CA LEU A 826 15.25 -45.80 -2.25
C LEU A 826 15.59 -46.74 -3.40
N ILE A 827 16.13 -47.92 -3.05
CA ILE A 827 16.69 -48.88 -4.01
C ILE A 827 15.59 -49.63 -4.78
N GLY A 828 15.54 -49.42 -6.08
CA GLY A 828 14.85 -50.33 -7.00
C GLY A 828 14.61 -49.84 -8.43
N HIS A 829 14.88 -48.58 -8.78
CA HIS A 829 14.79 -48.14 -10.18
C HIS A 829 16.02 -48.63 -10.99
N SER A 830 15.83 -48.83 -12.29
CA SER A 830 16.89 -49.36 -13.19
C SER A 830 17.44 -48.34 -14.18
N SER A 831 16.86 -47.15 -14.23
CA SER A 831 17.27 -46.01 -15.06
C SER A 831 17.17 -44.70 -14.26
N ARG A 832 17.50 -43.57 -14.87
CA ARG A 832 17.47 -42.26 -14.21
C ARG A 832 16.12 -41.95 -13.57
N ILE A 833 16.14 -41.18 -12.49
CA ILE A 833 14.94 -40.53 -11.94
C ILE A 833 14.69 -39.25 -12.76
N ASN A 834 13.42 -38.94 -13.04
CA ASN A 834 13.03 -37.65 -13.62
C ASN A 834 12.39 -36.77 -12.55
N ASP A 835 11.52 -37.33 -11.71
CA ASP A 835 10.69 -36.56 -10.78
C ASP A 835 10.40 -37.32 -9.48
N VAL A 836 10.19 -36.60 -8.38
CA VAL A 836 9.93 -37.12 -7.02
C VAL A 836 8.92 -36.25 -6.27
N CYS A 837 8.06 -36.85 -5.45
CA CYS A 837 7.13 -36.10 -4.58
C CYS A 837 6.74 -36.87 -3.31
N PHE A 838 6.30 -36.14 -2.28
CA PHE A 838 5.78 -36.72 -1.02
C PHE A 838 4.25 -36.84 -1.02
N THR A 839 3.71 -37.78 -0.25
CA THR A 839 2.26 -37.87 0.01
C THR A 839 1.78 -36.71 0.90
N PRO A 840 0.63 -36.07 0.61
CA PRO A 840 0.07 -34.99 1.43
C PRO A 840 -0.72 -35.52 2.65
N TYR A 841 -0.10 -36.43 3.42
CA TYR A 841 -0.68 -37.25 4.51
C TYR A 841 -1.62 -38.40 4.08
N LEU A 842 -1.20 -39.64 4.35
CA LEU A 842 -2.07 -40.83 4.24
C LEU A 842 -1.73 -41.89 5.31
N LYS A 843 -2.78 -42.43 5.93
CA LYS A 843 -2.70 -43.63 6.77
C LYS A 843 -3.23 -44.80 5.94
N PHE A 844 -2.33 -45.69 5.51
CA PHE A 844 -2.74 -46.89 4.78
C PHE A 844 -3.49 -47.81 5.76
N PRO A 845 -4.66 -48.38 5.38
CA PRO A 845 -5.18 -49.52 6.11
C PRO A 845 -4.17 -50.66 5.96
N GLU A 846 -3.76 -51.28 7.06
CA GLU A 846 -2.97 -52.50 7.00
C GLU A 846 -3.72 -53.51 6.14
N LYS A 847 -3.11 -53.95 5.03
CA LYS A 847 -3.58 -55.17 4.36
C LYS A 847 -3.45 -56.29 5.38
N ALA A 848 -4.58 -56.78 5.86
CA ALA A 848 -4.63 -57.97 6.70
C ALA A 848 -3.79 -59.06 6.02
N GLY A 849 -2.65 -59.39 6.61
CA GLY A 849 -1.77 -60.43 6.08
C GLY A 849 -2.56 -61.74 5.98
N PRO A 850 -2.19 -62.64 5.04
CA PRO A 850 -2.85 -63.93 4.96
C PRO A 850 -2.74 -64.61 6.33
N THR A 851 -3.89 -64.90 6.95
CA THR A 851 -3.96 -65.52 8.26
C THR A 851 -3.50 -66.97 8.16
N ALA A 852 -2.18 -67.15 8.15
CA ALA A 852 -1.52 -68.45 8.24
C ALA A 852 -1.66 -69.00 9.67
N ARG A 853 -2.85 -69.49 9.99
CA ARG A 853 -3.11 -70.41 11.10
C ARG A 853 -4.05 -71.50 10.63
N ASP A 854 -3.46 -72.51 10.01
CA ASP A 854 -4.05 -73.84 9.98
C ASP A 854 -3.06 -74.84 10.59
N LEU A 855 -3.53 -75.50 11.66
CA LEU A 855 -3.16 -76.83 12.14
C LEU A 855 -1.81 -77.11 12.83
N THR A 856 -1.91 -78.08 13.76
CA THR A 856 -0.88 -78.78 14.55
C THR A 856 -0.30 -78.01 15.76
N THR A 857 -0.22 -78.57 16.98
CA THR A 857 -0.53 -79.93 17.49
C THR A 857 -1.37 -79.91 18.78
N ALA A 858 -1.82 -81.11 19.18
CA ALA A 858 -2.07 -81.46 20.59
C ALA A 858 -0.75 -81.58 21.40
#